data_AF-A0A415MD83-F1
#
_entry.id   AF-A0A415MD83-F1
#
_cell.length_a   1.000
_cell.length_b   1.000
_cell.length_c   1.000
_cell.angle_alpha   90.00
_cell.angle_beta   90.00
_cell.angle_gamma   90.00
#
_symmetry.space_group_name_H-M   'P 1'
#
loop_
_entity.id
_entity.type
_entity.pdbx_description
1 polymer ?
#
loop_
_entity_poly.entity_id
_entity_poly.type
_entity_poly.pdbx_seq_one_letter_code
_entity_poly.pdbx_strand_id
1 'polypeptide(L)'
;MRIKRLSALLLSALLITSPIGYMTVNGDAIDAKDYSQQVQSVDSAYIGSYIPSSLDSDAPVYVSDIATYAQRNVPSAYPEDVSSYKKEHPSRNQNPYGTCWAFSSIGLEEFDLIAKGQRDSSVDLSELQLIHFTFNSVIDPLGGTKGDYSKYYNNNTNMSYLEKGGNYEYAVKRLSQWVGAVNESDVPYADAQAVYNNGLDNKYAYDYDVAHLQNAYRINVKEQPDVVKQQIMEHGAVGASYTHYYAGENHLNNSYYDMQGIVSSGGGHAVMIVGWDDDYSKDNFATTTKPSNNGAWLIRNSWGDYFDYFWMSYETYSLADTVWVFDMSAEDGLDNNYQLDGGLHTATVGYYTGAANVFYVSEKEGVASETLKSVSLSFTQTADVGYTIDIYTDLKDATNPLSGTKHAEASTSGRTTFAGIHTIPLEEEVILNPGTYYAVVVNIDKKAFEVEYSYSESTNPGKTDDKMVWENVVSYDSDCEGSYYYNGYGRYGKYYYNFCIKAFTSNNVDLGDVLEGYTLSMDGKIDMNFYMNLPDKLVKDSSTYMEFTMPDGNVSKVMLADARKTTDGLYVFSCGIAAKQMADKVNARIVSNGVKGEVHTYSVTDYAKSVINAASGVYSDKAVNAVKAMLNYGTAAQQYFGYNTDNPANSIMTDDDKNMDMVGFNTYTGKLVNADSVSGISYYGSSLVLESDTILRNYFELSDGYSIDNYTFYVKDKDGNKNIIAPQKTDASLYYIDISNVKAYELADNVNIYVQKIGDSEDKIMMLEYGAYVYARYVDKYLDNIALKNLMTAMYHYCNAATEYANIY
;
A
#
# COMPACT_ATOMS: atom_id res chain seq x y z
N MET A 1 -12.17 -31.82 25.14
CA MET A 1 -10.75 -31.92 25.58
C MET A 1 -9.96 -32.38 24.35
N ARG A 2 -9.09 -31.62 23.67
CA ARG A 2 -8.30 -30.39 23.89
C ARG A 2 -8.62 -29.37 22.78
N ILE A 3 -9.00 -28.12 23.08
CA ILE A 3 -8.21 -26.86 23.17
C ILE A 3 -7.56 -26.42 21.83
N LYS A 4 -8.12 -25.38 21.22
CA LYS A 4 -7.42 -24.38 20.39
C LYS A 4 -7.81 -22.97 20.84
N ARG A 5 -6.81 -22.08 20.79
CA ARG A 5 -6.71 -20.79 21.49
C ARG A 5 -7.59 -19.72 20.83
N LEU A 6 -8.35 -19.01 21.67
CA LEU A 6 -9.06 -17.78 21.37
C LEU A 6 -8.10 -16.58 21.42
N SER A 7 -8.33 -15.58 20.57
CA SER A 7 -8.06 -14.18 20.88
C SER A 7 -9.21 -13.33 20.32
N ALA A 8 -10.36 -13.46 20.98
CA ALA A 8 -11.45 -12.49 20.92
C ALA A 8 -11.67 -12.03 22.37
N LEU A 9 -11.58 -10.73 22.62
CA LEU A 9 -11.97 -10.13 23.90
C LEU A 9 -13.26 -9.33 23.67
N LEU A 10 -14.36 -10.08 23.68
CA LEU A 10 -15.70 -9.60 24.00
C LEU A 10 -15.84 -9.57 25.53
N LEU A 11 -16.28 -8.45 26.10
CA LEU A 11 -16.77 -8.39 27.48
C LEU A 11 -18.17 -7.76 27.48
N SER A 12 -19.17 -8.62 27.61
CA SER A 12 -20.58 -8.32 27.80
C SER A 12 -20.90 -8.14 29.30
N ALA A 13 -21.70 -7.12 29.68
CA ALA A 13 -22.54 -7.21 30.88
C ALA A 13 -23.73 -6.20 30.88
N LEU A 14 -24.93 -6.79 30.70
CA LEU A 14 -26.25 -6.54 31.31
C LEU A 14 -26.96 -5.16 31.32
N LEU A 15 -28.16 -5.23 30.71
CA LEU A 15 -29.38 -4.41 30.83
C LEU A 15 -29.81 -4.03 32.25
N ILE A 16 -30.18 -2.75 32.45
CA ILE A 16 -31.31 -2.30 33.30
C ILE A 16 -31.97 -1.06 32.67
N THR A 17 -33.30 -1.08 32.61
CA THR A 17 -34.23 -0.09 32.03
C THR A 17 -34.48 1.14 32.92
N SER A 18 -34.68 2.33 32.35
CA SER A 18 -35.81 3.25 32.65
C SER A 18 -35.76 4.56 31.82
N PRO A 19 -36.90 5.27 31.66
CA PRO A 19 -37.12 6.19 30.54
C PRO A 19 -37.05 7.66 30.96
N ILE A 20 -36.46 8.55 30.15
CA ILE A 20 -36.63 10.00 30.32
C ILE A 20 -36.70 10.72 28.95
N GLY A 21 -37.91 11.21 28.65
CA GLY A 21 -38.15 12.58 28.17
C GLY A 21 -37.77 12.94 26.74
N TYR A 22 -38.69 12.75 25.80
CA TYR A 22 -38.72 13.51 24.56
C TYR A 22 -39.00 14.98 24.85
N MET A 23 -38.09 15.88 24.45
CA MET A 23 -38.43 17.27 24.18
C MET A 23 -38.52 17.46 22.67
N THR A 24 -39.75 17.57 22.19
CA THR A 24 -40.09 18.07 20.87
C THR A 24 -39.72 19.54 20.79
N VAL A 25 -38.94 19.94 19.78
CA VAL A 25 -38.94 21.32 19.30
C VAL A 25 -39.35 21.27 17.83
N ASN A 26 -40.45 21.96 17.57
CA ASN A 26 -41.11 22.06 16.28
C ASN A 26 -40.15 22.53 15.19
N GLY A 27 -40.26 21.89 14.03
CA GLY A 27 -39.64 22.37 12.82
C GLY A 27 -40.31 23.65 12.34
N ASP A 28 -39.47 24.52 11.78
CA ASP A 28 -39.86 25.39 10.71
C ASP A 28 -38.96 25.09 9.52
N ALA A 29 -39.60 24.82 8.39
CA ALA A 29 -38.99 24.58 7.10
C ALA A 29 -38.30 25.84 6.60
N ILE A 30 -37.11 25.70 6.02
CA ILE A 30 -36.49 26.77 5.22
C ILE A 30 -36.29 26.25 3.79
N ASP A 31 -36.83 27.07 2.89
CA ASP A 31 -36.98 26.97 1.46
C ASP A 31 -35.62 27.00 0.73
N ALA A 32 -35.42 26.13 -0.26
CA ALA A 32 -34.18 25.98 -1.03
C ALA A 32 -34.00 27.08 -2.11
N LYS A 33 -34.41 28.32 -1.82
CA LYS A 33 -34.40 29.43 -2.79
C LYS A 33 -33.73 30.73 -2.34
N ASP A 34 -33.01 30.73 -1.21
CA ASP A 34 -32.16 31.86 -0.83
C ASP A 34 -30.78 31.36 -0.36
N TYR A 35 -29.94 30.94 -1.31
CA TYR A 35 -28.49 30.93 -1.14
C TYR A 35 -27.89 31.81 -2.24
N SER A 36 -28.05 33.13 -2.08
CA SER A 36 -27.13 34.09 -2.69
C SER A 36 -26.26 34.64 -1.57
N GLN A 37 -25.12 33.98 -1.31
CA GLN A 37 -24.08 34.62 -0.52
C GLN A 37 -23.46 35.72 -1.39
N GLN A 38 -23.86 36.97 -1.14
CA GLN A 38 -23.06 38.12 -1.51
C GLN A 38 -21.76 38.09 -0.70
N VAL A 39 -20.70 37.58 -1.30
CA VAL A 39 -19.33 37.83 -0.84
C VAL A 39 -19.10 39.33 -0.96
N GLN A 40 -18.86 39.99 0.17
CA GLN A 40 -18.49 41.40 0.20
C GLN A 40 -17.22 41.60 -0.60
N SER A 41 -17.25 42.58 -1.50
CA SER A 41 -16.13 43.00 -2.34
C SER A 41 -14.90 43.31 -1.47
N VAL A 42 -13.89 42.45 -1.55
CA VAL A 42 -12.55 42.74 -1.02
C VAL A 42 -11.84 43.65 -2.01
N ASP A 43 -11.38 44.78 -1.48
CA ASP A 43 -10.84 45.91 -2.22
C ASP A 43 -9.62 45.53 -3.06
N SER A 44 -9.56 46.10 -4.26
CA SER A 44 -8.77 45.73 -5.44
C SER A 44 -7.23 45.85 -5.37
N ALA A 45 -6.57 45.21 -4.39
CA ALA A 45 -5.10 45.16 -4.30
C ALA A 45 -4.49 43.75 -4.07
N TYR A 46 -5.27 42.67 -4.19
CA TYR A 46 -4.87 41.30 -3.84
C TYR A 46 -4.76 40.42 -5.09
N ILE A 47 -3.59 39.85 -5.36
CA ILE A 47 -3.40 38.83 -6.42
C ILE A 47 -3.63 37.45 -5.79
N GLY A 48 -4.55 36.66 -6.37
CA GLY A 48 -5.21 35.49 -5.79
C GLY A 48 -4.35 34.23 -5.67
N SER A 49 -3.99 33.88 -4.43
CA SER A 49 -3.19 32.68 -4.11
C SER A 49 -4.02 31.55 -3.49
N TYR A 50 -4.64 31.77 -2.32
CA TYR A 50 -5.58 30.83 -1.70
C TYR A 50 -6.99 31.41 -1.63
N ILE A 51 -8.01 30.65 -2.03
CA ILE A 51 -9.42 31.04 -1.96
C ILE A 51 -10.08 30.32 -0.77
N PRO A 52 -10.44 31.02 0.32
CA PRO A 52 -11.05 30.38 1.48
C PRO A 52 -12.31 29.57 1.13
N SER A 53 -12.40 28.36 1.65
CA SER A 53 -13.59 27.49 1.63
C SER A 53 -14.25 27.49 3.02
N SER A 54 -15.54 27.16 3.08
CA SER A 54 -16.21 26.86 4.36
C SER A 54 -15.61 25.64 5.06
N LEU A 55 -14.82 24.82 4.35
CA LEU A 55 -14.09 23.69 4.92
C LEU A 55 -12.74 24.09 5.56
N ASP A 56 -12.33 25.35 5.52
CA ASP A 56 -11.12 25.82 6.22
C ASP A 56 -11.39 26.08 7.71
N SER A 57 -12.64 26.31 8.09
CA SER A 57 -13.04 26.49 9.49
C SER A 57 -13.84 25.29 10.02
N ASP A 58 -13.91 25.18 11.34
CA ASP A 58 -14.86 24.31 12.06
C ASP A 58 -14.77 22.82 11.66
N ALA A 59 -13.56 22.29 11.43
CA ALA A 59 -13.38 20.85 11.26
C ALA A 59 -13.99 20.09 12.44
N PRO A 60 -14.92 19.14 12.20
CA PRO A 60 -15.57 18.42 13.29
C PRO A 60 -14.56 17.66 14.15
N VAL A 61 -14.61 17.90 15.45
CA VAL A 61 -13.72 17.24 16.41
C VAL A 61 -14.15 15.80 16.63
N TYR A 62 -13.21 14.88 16.41
CA TYR A 62 -13.39 13.47 16.74
C TYR A 62 -12.74 13.16 18.08
N VAL A 63 -13.55 12.71 19.04
CA VAL A 63 -13.05 12.20 20.34
C VAL A 63 -13.35 10.71 20.39
N SER A 64 -12.29 9.89 20.42
CA SER A 64 -12.45 8.43 20.55
C SER A 64 -13.10 8.07 21.89
N ASP A 65 -14.15 7.23 21.85
CA ASP A 65 -14.81 6.65 23.03
C ASP A 65 -13.89 5.69 23.82
N ILE A 66 -12.79 5.27 23.20
CA ILE A 66 -11.75 4.47 23.82
C ILE A 66 -10.59 5.43 24.12
N ALA A 67 -10.35 5.72 25.40
CA ALA A 67 -9.08 6.26 25.86
C ALA A 67 -8.02 5.17 25.66
N THR A 68 -7.54 5.02 24.43
CA THR A 68 -6.43 4.14 24.14
C THR A 68 -5.24 4.70 24.92
N TYR A 69 -4.73 3.91 25.85
CA TYR A 69 -3.41 4.07 26.48
C TYR A 69 -2.25 3.96 25.46
N ALA A 70 -2.53 4.27 24.20
CA ALA A 70 -1.65 4.35 23.06
C ALA A 70 -1.83 5.74 22.42
N GLN A 71 -1.68 6.82 23.21
CA GLN A 71 -0.97 7.97 22.66
C GLN A 71 0.37 7.40 22.19
N ARG A 72 0.60 7.28 20.87
CA ARG A 72 1.99 7.20 20.37
C ARG A 72 2.72 8.32 21.11
N ASN A 73 3.89 8.05 21.69
CA ASN A 73 4.68 9.06 22.38
C ASN A 73 4.99 10.18 21.38
N VAL A 74 4.15 11.21 21.34
CA VAL A 74 4.35 12.38 20.49
C VAL A 74 5.53 13.13 21.10
N PRO A 75 6.68 13.24 20.41
CA PRO A 75 7.83 13.94 20.95
C PRO A 75 7.50 15.43 21.12
N SER A 76 8.23 16.12 21.98
CA SER A 76 8.08 17.57 22.15
C SER A 76 8.55 18.35 20.92
N ALA A 77 9.37 17.74 20.05
CA ALA A 77 9.79 18.32 18.78
C ALA A 77 9.97 17.24 17.70
N TYR A 78 9.71 17.61 16.45
CA TYR A 78 9.91 16.80 15.24
C TYR A 78 10.07 17.73 14.03
N PRO A 79 10.97 17.48 13.07
CA PRO A 79 12.02 16.47 13.10
C PRO A 79 13.12 16.83 14.12
N GLU A 80 13.93 15.85 14.55
CA GLU A 80 15.04 16.08 15.49
C GLU A 80 16.15 16.98 14.90
N ASP A 81 16.46 16.81 13.61
CA ASP A 81 17.42 17.65 12.87
C ASP A 81 16.75 18.34 11.69
N VAL A 82 16.29 19.57 11.93
CA VAL A 82 15.67 20.44 10.92
C VAL A 82 16.62 20.73 9.75
N SER A 83 17.94 20.78 9.97
CA SER A 83 18.89 21.11 8.91
C SER A 83 19.09 19.96 7.92
N SER A 84 19.12 18.71 8.39
CA SER A 84 19.12 17.54 7.50
C SER A 84 17.77 17.42 6.80
N TYR A 85 16.68 17.59 7.56
CA TYR A 85 15.33 17.47 7.03
C TYR A 85 15.05 18.42 5.86
N LYS A 86 15.46 19.69 5.94
CA LYS A 86 15.32 20.66 4.84
C LYS A 86 16.12 20.28 3.58
N LYS A 87 17.21 19.51 3.70
CA LYS A 87 18.00 19.06 2.54
C LYS A 87 17.36 17.87 1.86
N GLU A 88 16.77 16.98 2.65
CA GLU A 88 16.03 15.81 2.17
C GLU A 88 14.69 16.23 1.56
N HIS A 89 14.10 17.33 2.04
CA HIS A 89 12.85 17.89 1.53
C HIS A 89 13.04 19.35 1.11
N PRO A 90 13.58 19.63 -0.08
CA PRO A 90 13.79 21.02 -0.51
C PRO A 90 12.45 21.77 -0.69
N SER A 91 12.44 23.08 -0.42
CA SER A 91 11.30 23.95 -0.76
C SER A 91 11.19 24.13 -2.28
N ARG A 92 9.95 24.27 -2.77
CA ARG A 92 9.64 24.57 -4.17
C ARG A 92 9.33 26.06 -4.36
N ASN A 93 9.15 26.50 -5.60
CA ASN A 93 8.94 27.92 -5.91
C ASN A 93 7.78 28.14 -6.89
N GLN A 94 6.66 28.65 -6.36
CA GLN A 94 5.45 28.97 -7.12
C GLN A 94 5.56 30.25 -7.95
N ASN A 95 6.61 31.06 -7.77
CA ASN A 95 6.68 32.35 -8.45
C ASN A 95 6.66 32.18 -9.97
N PRO A 96 5.94 33.04 -10.70
CA PRO A 96 5.28 34.27 -10.24
C PRO A 96 3.80 34.12 -9.85
N TYR A 97 3.24 32.91 -9.83
CA TYR A 97 1.80 32.70 -9.86
C TYR A 97 1.16 32.48 -8.48
N GLY A 98 -0.12 32.83 -8.35
CA GLY A 98 -0.97 32.54 -7.19
C GLY A 98 -1.40 31.08 -7.05
N THR A 99 -0.45 30.17 -6.85
CA THR A 99 -0.67 28.71 -6.94
C THR A 99 -0.28 27.92 -5.68
N CYS A 100 -0.11 28.61 -4.53
CA CYS A 100 0.30 28.00 -3.26
C CYS A 100 -0.55 26.78 -2.83
N TRP A 101 -1.84 26.79 -3.15
CA TRP A 101 -2.76 25.69 -2.85
C TRP A 101 -2.32 24.38 -3.54
N ALA A 102 -1.88 24.47 -4.80
CA ALA A 102 -1.41 23.31 -5.55
C ALA A 102 -0.06 22.82 -5.02
N PHE A 103 0.90 23.73 -4.78
CA PHE A 103 2.20 23.36 -4.18
C PHE A 103 2.05 22.71 -2.81
N SER A 104 1.15 23.23 -1.98
CA SER A 104 0.90 22.60 -0.70
C SER A 104 0.24 21.23 -0.87
N SER A 105 -0.76 21.07 -1.75
CA SER A 105 -1.44 19.80 -1.97
C SER A 105 -0.52 18.74 -2.54
N ILE A 106 0.19 19.03 -3.62
CA ILE A 106 1.16 18.12 -4.24
C ILE A 106 2.28 17.76 -3.25
N GLY A 107 2.74 18.72 -2.46
CA GLY A 107 3.72 18.45 -1.41
C GLY A 107 3.23 17.47 -0.34
N LEU A 108 1.92 17.46 0.01
CA LEU A 108 1.37 16.43 0.91
C LEU A 108 1.46 15.04 0.29
N GLU A 109 1.22 14.93 -1.01
CA GLU A 109 1.30 13.66 -1.73
C GLU A 109 2.72 13.12 -1.73
N GLU A 110 3.71 13.97 -2.06
CA GLU A 110 5.13 13.62 -1.99
C GLU A 110 5.52 13.13 -0.59
N PHE A 111 5.13 13.87 0.45
CA PHE A 111 5.52 13.57 1.83
C PHE A 111 4.89 12.28 2.35
N ASP A 112 3.65 11.99 2.01
CA ASP A 112 2.98 10.75 2.41
C ASP A 112 3.61 9.53 1.71
N LEU A 113 3.90 9.62 0.41
CA LEU A 113 4.60 8.58 -0.33
C LEU A 113 6.00 8.30 0.22
N ILE A 114 6.72 9.34 0.65
CA ILE A 114 8.02 9.22 1.31
C ILE A 114 7.87 8.59 2.71
N ALA A 115 6.91 9.04 3.52
CA ALA A 115 6.69 8.54 4.88
C ALA A 115 6.36 7.03 4.88
N LYS A 116 5.66 6.55 3.85
CA LYS A 116 5.36 5.12 3.65
C LYS A 116 6.49 4.30 3.02
N GLY A 117 7.58 4.95 2.59
CA GLY A 117 8.68 4.31 1.87
C GLY A 117 8.30 3.81 0.47
N GLN A 118 7.23 4.35 -0.12
CA GLN A 118 6.80 4.00 -1.49
C GLN A 118 7.55 4.83 -2.55
N ARG A 119 8.10 5.97 -2.15
CA ARG A 119 9.00 6.81 -2.93
C ARG A 119 10.15 7.29 -2.04
N ASP A 120 11.26 7.68 -2.65
CA ASP A 120 12.35 8.38 -1.96
C ASP A 120 12.19 9.90 -2.11
N SER A 121 13.08 10.66 -1.47
CA SER A 121 13.06 12.12 -1.47
C SER A 121 13.30 12.79 -2.83
N SER A 122 13.59 12.03 -3.89
CA SER A 122 13.71 12.56 -5.25
C SER A 122 12.39 12.68 -5.99
N VAL A 123 11.28 12.20 -5.42
CA VAL A 123 9.94 12.37 -6.00
C VAL A 123 9.65 13.86 -6.24
N ASP A 124 9.11 14.15 -7.42
CA ASP A 124 8.79 15.50 -7.88
C ASP A 124 7.51 15.43 -8.72
N LEU A 125 6.41 15.86 -8.13
CA LEU A 125 5.07 15.76 -8.73
C LEU A 125 4.63 17.13 -9.25
N SER A 126 3.83 17.16 -10.31
CA SER A 126 3.52 18.38 -11.06
C SER A 126 2.34 19.14 -10.44
N GLU A 127 2.59 20.34 -9.93
CA GLU A 127 1.52 21.27 -9.57
C GLU A 127 0.73 21.76 -10.77
N LEU A 128 1.37 21.91 -11.94
CA LEU A 128 0.74 22.47 -13.14
C LEU A 128 -0.40 21.60 -13.67
N GLN A 129 -0.24 20.28 -13.59
CA GLN A 129 -1.29 19.32 -13.92
C GLN A 129 -2.53 19.53 -13.04
N LEU A 130 -2.35 19.58 -11.72
CA LEU A 130 -3.46 19.79 -10.77
C LEU A 130 -4.15 21.13 -11.04
N ILE A 131 -3.37 22.20 -11.20
CA ILE A 131 -3.90 23.55 -11.50
C ILE A 131 -4.72 23.52 -12.78
N HIS A 132 -4.18 22.94 -13.86
CA HIS A 132 -4.86 22.95 -15.15
C HIS A 132 -6.21 22.24 -15.09
N PHE A 133 -6.26 21.02 -14.56
CA PHE A 133 -7.47 20.20 -14.57
C PHE A 133 -8.49 20.57 -13.49
N THR A 134 -8.10 21.31 -12.44
CA THR A 134 -9.06 22.00 -11.57
C THR A 134 -9.88 23.03 -12.37
N PHE A 135 -9.26 23.76 -13.29
CA PHE A 135 -9.94 24.82 -14.06
C PHE A 135 -10.46 24.37 -15.43
N ASN A 136 -9.96 23.25 -15.96
CA ASN A 136 -10.31 22.70 -17.27
C ASN A 136 -10.40 21.18 -17.17
N SER A 137 -11.52 20.65 -16.65
CA SER A 137 -11.64 19.21 -16.41
C SER A 137 -11.86 18.43 -17.71
N VAL A 138 -11.63 17.12 -17.62
CA VAL A 138 -11.90 16.12 -18.66
C VAL A 138 -12.94 15.14 -18.11
N ILE A 139 -13.79 14.59 -18.98
CA ILE A 139 -14.72 13.52 -18.59
C ILE A 139 -13.90 12.28 -18.22
N ASP A 140 -14.26 11.60 -17.14
CA ASP A 140 -13.56 10.39 -16.69
C ASP A 140 -13.56 9.28 -17.77
N PRO A 141 -12.57 8.36 -17.76
CA PRO A 141 -12.43 7.33 -18.79
C PRO A 141 -13.61 6.35 -18.89
N LEU A 142 -14.39 6.19 -17.82
CA LEU A 142 -15.57 5.33 -17.80
C LEU A 142 -16.87 6.08 -18.18
N GLY A 143 -16.80 7.41 -18.27
CA GLY A 143 -17.87 8.30 -18.69
C GLY A 143 -18.92 8.62 -17.62
N GLY A 144 -18.72 8.21 -16.37
CA GLY A 144 -19.71 8.38 -15.29
C GLY A 144 -19.91 9.84 -14.83
N THR A 145 -18.95 10.72 -15.08
CA THR A 145 -18.98 12.18 -14.81
C THR A 145 -19.53 12.99 -15.98
N LYS A 146 -20.13 12.33 -16.98
CA LYS A 146 -20.69 13.01 -18.15
C LYS A 146 -21.75 14.03 -17.72
N GLY A 147 -21.51 15.29 -18.07
CA GLY A 147 -22.37 16.43 -17.71
C GLY A 147 -21.74 17.31 -16.64
N ASP A 148 -20.79 16.77 -15.87
CA ASP A 148 -19.99 17.50 -14.91
C ASP A 148 -18.75 18.06 -15.62
N TYR A 149 -18.42 19.33 -15.39
CA TYR A 149 -17.19 19.91 -15.92
C TYR A 149 -16.76 21.18 -15.20
N SER A 150 -15.46 21.45 -15.22
CA SER A 150 -14.89 22.77 -14.93
C SER A 150 -14.34 23.37 -16.21
N LYS A 151 -14.69 24.63 -16.52
CA LYS A 151 -14.15 25.34 -17.68
C LYS A 151 -13.82 26.79 -17.36
N TYR A 152 -12.57 27.16 -17.58
CA TYR A 152 -12.11 28.55 -17.53
C TYR A 152 -12.02 29.16 -18.93
N TYR A 153 -12.52 30.39 -19.06
CA TYR A 153 -12.61 31.10 -20.34
C TYR A 153 -11.59 32.25 -20.41
N ASN A 154 -10.35 31.90 -20.75
CA ASN A 154 -9.22 32.85 -20.82
C ASN A 154 -9.53 34.13 -21.62
N ASN A 155 -10.31 34.03 -22.71
CA ASN A 155 -10.61 35.18 -23.58
C ASN A 155 -11.65 36.15 -23.01
N ASN A 156 -12.32 35.79 -21.90
CA ASN A 156 -13.40 36.58 -21.31
C ASN A 156 -12.92 37.45 -20.14
N THR A 157 -11.70 37.25 -19.64
CA THR A 157 -11.12 37.99 -18.50
C THR A 157 -9.65 38.30 -18.73
N ASN A 158 -9.12 39.31 -18.02
CA ASN A 158 -7.68 39.60 -17.98
C ASN A 158 -6.97 38.87 -16.84
N MET A 159 -7.70 38.15 -15.99
CA MET A 159 -7.16 37.33 -14.90
C MET A 159 -6.82 35.94 -15.44
N SER A 160 -5.59 35.48 -15.27
CA SER A 160 -5.21 34.10 -15.58
C SER A 160 -5.74 33.17 -14.48
N TYR A 161 -6.12 31.93 -14.84
CA TYR A 161 -6.44 30.92 -13.82
C TYR A 161 -5.20 30.56 -12.96
N LEU A 162 -3.98 30.85 -13.44
CA LEU A 162 -2.76 30.73 -12.65
C LEU A 162 -2.69 31.76 -11.51
N GLU A 163 -3.44 32.86 -11.60
CA GLU A 163 -3.50 33.96 -10.61
C GLU A 163 -4.83 34.02 -9.86
N LYS A 164 -5.70 33.05 -10.11
CA LYS A 164 -7.04 33.01 -9.50
C LYS A 164 -6.99 32.46 -8.08
N GLY A 165 -6.07 31.55 -7.80
CA GLY A 165 -5.99 30.80 -6.56
C GLY A 165 -6.96 29.63 -6.49
N GLY A 166 -6.83 28.82 -5.45
CA GLY A 166 -7.63 27.61 -5.20
C GLY A 166 -7.55 27.23 -3.73
N ASN A 167 -7.97 26.01 -3.39
CA ASN A 167 -7.96 25.50 -2.02
C ASN A 167 -7.86 23.98 -1.95
N TYR A 168 -7.74 23.45 -0.72
CA TYR A 168 -7.63 22.00 -0.50
C TYR A 168 -8.91 21.23 -0.89
N GLU A 169 -10.10 21.84 -0.84
CA GLU A 169 -11.33 21.20 -1.33
C GLU A 169 -11.23 20.92 -2.83
N TYR A 170 -10.78 21.91 -3.61
CA TYR A 170 -10.58 21.75 -5.04
C TYR A 170 -9.55 20.66 -5.37
N ALA A 171 -8.44 20.64 -4.63
CA ALA A 171 -7.39 19.65 -4.80
C ALA A 171 -7.90 18.24 -4.49
N VAL A 172 -8.44 18.02 -3.28
CA VAL A 172 -8.96 16.71 -2.86
C VAL A 172 -10.05 16.19 -3.79
N LYS A 173 -10.92 17.08 -4.29
CA LYS A 173 -11.97 16.68 -5.24
C LYS A 173 -11.40 16.24 -6.59
N ARG A 174 -10.40 16.94 -7.15
CA ARG A 174 -9.74 16.46 -8.38
C ARG A 174 -8.96 15.16 -8.15
N LEU A 175 -8.19 15.09 -7.08
CA LEU A 175 -7.36 13.92 -6.77
C LEU A 175 -8.19 12.66 -6.48
N SER A 176 -9.33 12.80 -5.78
CA SER A 176 -10.27 11.67 -5.54
C SER A 176 -11.00 11.19 -6.81
N GLN A 177 -10.97 11.96 -7.89
CA GLN A 177 -11.43 11.54 -9.20
C GLN A 177 -10.34 10.81 -10.00
N TRP A 178 -9.15 10.64 -9.41
CA TRP A 178 -7.90 10.17 -10.06
C TRP A 178 -7.43 11.09 -11.18
N VAL A 179 -7.57 12.40 -10.97
CA VAL A 179 -6.95 13.41 -11.82
C VAL A 179 -5.64 13.85 -11.16
N GLY A 180 -4.53 13.26 -11.62
CA GLY A 180 -3.23 13.31 -10.94
C GLY A 180 -3.01 12.07 -10.05
N ALA A 181 -1.84 11.86 -9.44
CA ALA A 181 -0.64 12.70 -9.43
C ALA A 181 0.28 12.41 -10.63
N VAL A 182 0.80 13.42 -11.32
CA VAL A 182 1.71 13.25 -12.49
C VAL A 182 3.12 13.72 -12.14
N ASN A 183 4.17 13.15 -12.73
CA ASN A 183 5.54 13.62 -12.51
C ASN A 183 5.74 15.05 -13.05
N GLU A 184 6.54 15.85 -12.34
CA GLU A 184 6.98 17.18 -12.79
C GLU A 184 7.72 17.12 -14.14
N SER A 185 8.42 16.03 -14.45
CA SER A 185 9.09 15.85 -15.74
C SER A 185 8.15 15.71 -16.93
N ASP A 186 6.91 15.28 -16.70
CA ASP A 186 5.90 15.05 -17.74
C ASP A 186 5.06 16.31 -18.00
N VAL A 187 4.77 17.09 -16.95
CA VAL A 187 4.05 18.38 -17.02
C VAL A 187 4.78 19.44 -16.19
N PRO A 188 5.89 20.01 -16.69
CA PRO A 188 6.72 20.90 -15.90
C PRO A 188 6.03 22.22 -15.54
N TYR A 189 6.12 22.64 -14.29
CA TYR A 189 5.65 23.94 -13.83
C TYR A 189 6.25 25.12 -14.61
N ALA A 190 7.49 24.97 -15.09
CA ALA A 190 8.15 25.94 -15.96
C ALA A 190 7.36 26.25 -17.26
N ASP A 191 6.49 25.34 -17.69
CA ASP A 191 5.65 25.48 -18.89
C ASP A 191 4.27 26.11 -18.59
N ALA A 192 4.00 26.56 -17.36
CA ALA A 192 2.70 27.09 -16.95
C ALA A 192 2.15 28.16 -17.89
N GLN A 193 2.97 29.11 -18.34
CA GLN A 193 2.54 30.14 -19.28
C GLN A 193 2.15 29.57 -20.65
N ALA A 194 2.85 28.54 -21.12
CA ALA A 194 2.57 27.88 -22.39
C ALA A 194 1.26 27.06 -22.28
N VAL A 195 1.08 26.32 -21.18
CA VAL A 195 -0.14 25.56 -20.88
C VAL A 195 -1.35 26.49 -20.72
N TYR A 196 -1.19 27.65 -20.07
CA TYR A 196 -2.24 28.67 -20.03
C TYR A 196 -2.69 29.11 -21.42
N ASN A 197 -1.74 29.34 -22.34
CA ASN A 197 -2.04 29.84 -23.68
C ASN A 197 -2.63 28.76 -24.61
N ASN A 198 -2.17 27.51 -24.49
CA ASN A 198 -2.43 26.47 -25.47
C ASN A 198 -3.29 25.31 -24.95
N GLY A 199 -3.52 25.24 -23.64
CA GLY A 199 -4.10 24.07 -22.97
C GLY A 199 -3.05 23.01 -22.63
N LEU A 200 -3.49 22.00 -21.87
CA LEU A 200 -2.75 20.76 -21.60
C LEU A 200 -3.42 19.61 -22.34
N ASP A 201 -2.66 18.60 -22.74
CA ASP A 201 -3.23 17.40 -23.36
C ASP A 201 -4.05 16.60 -22.34
N ASN A 202 -5.24 16.16 -22.73
CA ASN A 202 -6.18 15.45 -21.85
C ASN A 202 -5.61 14.14 -21.28
N LYS A 203 -4.64 13.51 -21.95
CA LYS A 203 -3.99 12.29 -21.44
C LYS A 203 -3.36 12.50 -20.05
N TYR A 204 -2.92 13.71 -19.73
CA TYR A 204 -2.34 14.04 -18.42
C TYR A 204 -3.39 14.12 -17.31
N ALA A 205 -4.68 13.99 -17.62
CA ALA A 205 -5.72 13.86 -16.60
C ALA A 205 -5.72 12.46 -15.99
N TYR A 206 -5.58 11.39 -16.80
CA TYR A 206 -5.88 10.01 -16.37
C TYR A 206 -4.89 8.92 -16.84
N ASP A 207 -3.94 9.22 -17.74
CA ASP A 207 -3.06 8.21 -18.35
C ASP A 207 -1.59 8.30 -17.85
N TYR A 208 -1.29 9.22 -16.94
CA TYR A 208 0.06 9.58 -16.48
C TYR A 208 0.19 9.67 -14.95
N ASP A 209 -0.87 9.29 -14.25
CA ASP A 209 -0.88 9.11 -12.81
C ASP A 209 0.21 8.14 -12.35
N VAL A 210 0.94 8.52 -11.31
CA VAL A 210 1.98 7.68 -10.68
C VAL A 210 1.67 7.34 -9.21
N ALA A 211 0.55 7.88 -8.71
CA ALA A 211 -0.03 7.61 -7.41
C ALA A 211 -1.47 8.14 -7.35
N HIS A 212 -2.29 7.53 -6.49
CA HIS A 212 -3.68 7.91 -6.26
C HIS A 212 -3.96 8.26 -4.81
N LEU A 213 -4.82 9.25 -4.61
CA LEU A 213 -5.39 9.60 -3.30
C LEU A 213 -6.33 8.48 -2.84
N GLN A 214 -6.01 7.86 -1.70
CA GLN A 214 -6.83 6.84 -1.05
C GLN A 214 -7.74 7.45 0.01
N ASN A 215 -7.21 8.34 0.85
CA ASN A 215 -8.00 9.03 1.87
C ASN A 215 -7.61 10.51 1.98
N ALA A 216 -8.52 11.33 2.46
CA ALA A 216 -8.22 12.71 2.85
C ALA A 216 -8.98 13.08 4.12
N TYR A 217 -8.32 13.69 5.10
CA TYR A 217 -8.92 14.02 6.39
C TYR A 217 -8.85 15.51 6.71
N ARG A 218 -9.89 16.01 7.37
CA ARG A 218 -9.93 17.34 7.99
C ARG A 218 -9.83 17.21 9.50
N ILE A 219 -8.90 17.94 10.09
CA ILE A 219 -8.64 17.90 11.54
C ILE A 219 -8.56 19.32 12.07
N ASN A 220 -9.14 19.55 13.26
CA ASN A 220 -9.05 20.84 13.92
C ASN A 220 -7.69 20.99 14.61
N VAL A 221 -6.78 21.82 14.08
CA VAL A 221 -5.42 22.00 14.61
C VAL A 221 -5.40 22.73 15.95
N LYS A 222 -6.40 23.58 16.22
CA LYS A 222 -6.48 24.35 17.47
C LYS A 222 -7.05 23.53 18.62
N GLU A 223 -8.00 22.63 18.31
CA GLU A 223 -8.64 21.77 19.31
C GLU A 223 -7.96 20.40 19.46
N GLN A 224 -7.26 19.91 18.42
CA GLN A 224 -6.64 18.58 18.39
C GLN A 224 -5.16 18.60 17.93
N PRO A 225 -4.28 19.46 18.51
CA PRO A 225 -2.90 19.60 18.04
C PRO A 225 -2.09 18.29 18.14
N ASP A 226 -2.32 17.46 19.17
CA ASP A 226 -1.62 16.18 19.31
C ASP A 226 -2.01 15.17 18.22
N VAL A 227 -3.27 15.22 17.76
CA VAL A 227 -3.72 14.39 16.63
C VAL A 227 -3.05 14.86 15.34
N VAL A 228 -2.94 16.18 15.13
CA VAL A 228 -2.21 16.74 13.99
C VAL A 228 -0.75 16.31 14.00
N LYS A 229 -0.07 16.36 15.14
CA LYS A 229 1.30 15.86 15.29
C LYS A 229 1.43 14.37 14.90
N GLN A 230 0.47 13.54 15.29
CA GLN A 230 0.44 12.13 14.91
C GLN A 230 0.29 11.95 13.40
N GLN A 231 -0.55 12.75 12.75
CA GLN A 231 -0.73 12.70 11.30
C GLN A 231 0.51 13.18 10.54
N ILE A 232 1.20 14.21 11.04
CA ILE A 232 2.52 14.62 10.50
C ILE A 232 3.53 13.48 10.59
N MET A 233 3.57 12.74 11.71
CA MET A 233 4.48 11.59 11.84
C MET A 233 4.14 10.42 10.90
N GLU A 234 2.86 10.24 10.59
CA GLU A 234 2.37 9.09 9.79
C GLU A 234 2.38 9.38 8.29
N HIS A 235 2.02 10.60 7.90
CA HIS A 235 1.85 11.04 6.51
C HIS A 235 2.93 12.06 6.09
N GLY A 236 3.91 12.33 6.95
CA GLY A 236 5.00 13.28 6.72
C GLY A 236 4.61 14.76 6.88
N ALA A 237 3.39 15.16 6.54
CA ALA A 237 2.93 16.55 6.63
C ALA A 237 1.40 16.68 6.69
N VAL A 238 0.92 17.88 7.04
CA VAL A 238 -0.48 18.30 6.87
C VAL A 238 -0.56 19.66 6.19
N GLY A 239 -1.57 19.88 5.36
CA GLY A 239 -1.83 21.14 4.67
C GLY A 239 -2.56 22.12 5.57
N ALA A 240 -2.11 23.37 5.60
CA ALA A 240 -2.71 24.43 6.41
C ALA A 240 -2.89 25.69 5.57
N SER A 241 -4.01 26.39 5.78
CA SER A 241 -4.25 27.70 5.20
C SER A 241 -4.18 28.79 6.26
N TYR A 242 -3.73 29.98 5.86
CA TYR A 242 -3.70 31.15 6.74
C TYR A 242 -3.71 32.44 5.92
N THR A 243 -3.91 33.58 6.59
CA THR A 243 -3.68 34.88 5.95
C THR A 243 -2.26 35.34 6.26
N HIS A 244 -1.41 35.38 5.25
CA HIS A 244 -0.05 35.88 5.40
C HIS A 244 -0.05 37.41 5.50
N TYR A 245 0.45 37.95 6.60
CA TYR A 245 0.70 39.37 6.82
C TYR A 245 2.21 39.65 6.88
N TYR A 246 2.73 40.53 6.03
CA TYR A 246 4.17 40.84 6.02
C TYR A 246 4.67 41.38 7.38
N ALA A 247 3.81 42.05 8.14
CA ALA A 247 4.15 42.52 9.48
C ALA A 247 4.34 41.38 10.51
N GLY A 248 3.90 40.16 10.19
CA GLY A 248 4.10 38.96 11.00
C GLY A 248 5.43 38.23 10.74
N GLU A 249 6.13 38.56 9.65
CA GLU A 249 7.40 37.92 9.27
C GLU A 249 8.58 38.40 10.12
N ASN A 250 9.48 37.48 10.45
CA ASN A 250 10.81 37.77 10.97
C ASN A 250 11.86 36.95 10.22
N HIS A 251 12.59 37.60 9.30
CA HIS A 251 13.64 36.97 8.51
C HIS A 251 14.95 36.70 9.29
N LEU A 252 15.13 37.24 10.51
CA LEU A 252 16.34 36.95 11.29
C LEU A 252 16.36 35.50 11.77
N ASN A 253 15.20 35.00 12.21
CA ASN A 253 15.04 33.65 12.75
C ASN A 253 14.14 32.77 11.88
N ASN A 254 13.73 33.26 10.70
CA ASN A 254 12.70 32.66 9.84
C ASN A 254 11.50 32.20 10.67
N SER A 255 10.76 33.15 11.23
CA SER A 255 9.58 32.85 12.05
C SER A 255 8.42 33.77 11.68
N TYR A 256 7.20 33.30 11.94
CA TYR A 256 5.97 34.02 11.62
C TYR A 256 4.99 34.00 12.81
N TYR A 257 4.42 35.16 13.12
CA TYR A 257 3.31 35.28 14.07
C TYR A 257 2.47 36.53 13.81
N ASP A 258 1.15 36.36 13.81
CA ASP A 258 0.19 37.45 13.77
C ASP A 258 -0.88 37.33 14.86
N MET A 259 -1.52 38.46 15.17
CA MET A 259 -2.52 38.60 16.22
C MET A 259 -3.77 39.31 15.70
N GLN A 260 -4.88 39.15 16.42
CA GLN A 260 -6.14 39.82 16.10
C GLN A 260 -5.96 41.34 15.99
N GLY A 261 -6.43 41.90 14.87
CA GLY A 261 -6.37 43.35 14.62
C GLY A 261 -5.05 43.85 14.04
N ILE A 262 -4.11 42.97 13.68
CA ILE A 262 -2.98 43.36 12.82
C ILE A 262 -3.53 43.91 11.49
N VAL A 263 -3.04 45.08 11.06
CA VAL A 263 -3.41 45.67 9.77
C VAL A 263 -2.14 45.89 8.97
N SER A 264 -1.91 45.04 7.98
CA SER A 264 -0.81 45.17 7.02
C SER A 264 -1.21 44.58 5.67
N SER A 265 -0.42 44.84 4.62
CA SER A 265 -0.59 44.13 3.36
C SER A 265 -0.40 42.63 3.57
N GLY A 266 -1.17 41.82 2.86
CA GLY A 266 -1.19 40.38 3.04
C GLY A 266 -2.10 39.69 2.03
N GLY A 267 -2.24 38.37 2.14
CA GLY A 267 -3.11 37.57 1.28
C GLY A 267 -3.35 36.17 1.82
N GLY A 268 -4.40 35.50 1.34
CA GLY A 268 -4.64 34.09 1.65
C GLY A 268 -3.51 33.22 1.10
N HIS A 269 -3.01 32.30 1.91
CA HIS A 269 -1.87 31.45 1.57
C HIS A 269 -2.08 30.02 2.08
N ALA A 270 -1.48 29.04 1.38
CA ALA A 270 -1.47 27.63 1.77
C ALA A 270 -0.03 27.15 1.91
N VAL A 271 0.21 26.36 2.96
CA VAL A 271 1.52 25.87 3.35
C VAL A 271 1.40 24.47 3.96
N MET A 272 2.53 23.78 4.09
CA MET A 272 2.56 22.49 4.77
C MET A 272 3.15 22.64 6.18
N ILE A 273 2.47 22.09 7.18
CA ILE A 273 3.06 21.83 8.48
C ILE A 273 3.76 20.48 8.39
N VAL A 274 5.07 20.48 8.59
CA VAL A 274 5.94 19.29 8.43
C VAL A 274 6.59 18.86 9.75
N GLY A 275 6.32 19.60 10.83
CA GLY A 275 6.95 19.38 12.12
C GLY A 275 6.53 20.40 13.16
N TRP A 276 7.13 20.32 14.33
CA TRP A 276 6.88 21.20 15.46
C TRP A 276 8.03 21.21 16.46
N ASP A 277 8.03 22.21 17.34
CA ASP A 277 8.88 22.29 18.53
C ASP A 277 8.08 23.02 19.63
N ASP A 278 7.64 22.27 20.64
CA ASP A 278 6.86 22.76 21.78
C ASP A 278 7.63 23.76 22.66
N ASP A 279 8.96 23.70 22.62
CA ASP A 279 9.84 24.58 23.39
C ASP A 279 10.42 25.73 22.54
N TYR A 280 10.02 25.87 21.28
CA TYR A 280 10.50 26.93 20.39
C TYR A 280 10.28 28.30 21.02
N SER A 281 11.37 29.02 21.27
CA SER A 281 11.35 30.23 22.08
C SER A 281 10.50 31.33 21.46
N LYS A 282 9.57 31.88 22.23
CA LYS A 282 8.80 33.07 21.85
C LYS A 282 9.65 34.31 21.55
N ASP A 283 10.91 34.33 22.00
CA ASP A 283 11.85 35.41 21.72
C ASP A 283 12.42 35.36 20.29
N ASN A 284 12.17 34.27 19.55
CA ASN A 284 12.57 34.17 18.16
C ASN A 284 11.65 34.95 17.21
N PHE A 285 10.43 35.30 17.63
CA PHE A 285 9.47 36.07 16.84
C PHE A 285 9.75 37.58 16.90
N ALA A 286 9.17 38.34 15.96
CA ALA A 286 9.38 39.79 15.89
C ALA A 286 8.97 40.50 17.19
N THR A 287 9.72 41.51 17.62
CA THR A 287 9.45 42.19 18.90
C THR A 287 8.12 42.97 18.91
N THR A 288 7.60 43.34 17.74
CA THR A 288 6.33 44.04 17.55
C THR A 288 5.11 43.11 17.61
N THR A 289 5.31 41.83 17.37
CA THR A 289 4.31 40.76 17.32
C THR A 289 4.91 39.55 18.03
N LYS A 290 4.75 39.47 19.35
CA LYS A 290 5.36 38.44 20.19
C LYS A 290 4.30 37.52 20.78
N PRO A 291 4.39 36.18 20.59
CA PRO A 291 3.45 35.25 21.20
C PRO A 291 3.64 35.17 22.72
N SER A 292 2.60 34.70 23.40
CA SER A 292 2.56 34.63 24.87
C SER A 292 3.41 33.48 25.42
N ASN A 293 3.40 32.34 24.73
CA ASN A 293 4.06 31.09 25.10
C ASN A 293 5.08 30.65 24.03
N ASN A 294 5.96 29.73 24.42
CA ASN A 294 6.79 28.99 23.48
C ASN A 294 5.91 28.01 22.68
N GLY A 295 6.47 27.47 21.61
CA GLY A 295 5.80 26.49 20.77
C GLY A 295 5.56 27.00 19.36
N ALA A 296 6.00 26.22 18.38
CA ALA A 296 5.84 26.56 16.98
C ALA A 296 5.72 25.33 16.09
N TRP A 297 4.92 25.47 15.02
CA TRP A 297 4.88 24.57 13.89
C TRP A 297 6.06 24.88 12.96
N LEU A 298 6.71 23.83 12.43
CA LEU A 298 7.66 23.96 11.34
C LEU A 298 6.89 23.92 10.02
N ILE A 299 7.00 25.00 9.25
CA ILE A 299 6.30 25.19 7.99
C ILE A 299 7.26 25.00 6.82
N ARG A 300 6.86 24.23 5.80
CA ARG A 300 7.43 24.24 4.44
C ARG A 300 6.57 25.15 3.57
N ASN A 301 7.20 26.14 2.96
CA ASN A 301 6.58 27.11 2.07
C ASN A 301 6.98 26.86 0.61
N SER A 302 6.36 27.59 -0.32
CA SER A 302 6.51 27.46 -1.77
C SER A 302 7.07 28.73 -2.43
N TRP A 303 7.89 29.53 -1.73
CA TRP A 303 8.47 30.78 -2.25
C TRP A 303 9.98 30.68 -2.55
N GLY A 304 10.52 29.46 -2.62
CA GLY A 304 11.96 29.22 -2.73
C GLY A 304 12.74 29.91 -1.61
N ASP A 305 13.98 30.32 -1.91
CA ASP A 305 14.93 30.86 -0.92
C ASP A 305 14.50 32.15 -0.21
N TYR A 306 13.45 32.84 -0.69
CA TYR A 306 12.97 34.08 -0.05
C TYR A 306 12.41 33.82 1.36
N PHE A 307 11.60 32.78 1.50
CA PHE A 307 10.97 32.40 2.77
C PHE A 307 10.58 30.92 2.72
N ASP A 308 11.59 30.06 2.62
CA ASP A 308 11.50 28.62 2.31
C ASP A 308 10.82 27.80 3.40
N TYR A 309 11.31 27.92 4.62
CA TYR A 309 10.92 27.18 5.81
C TYR A 309 10.99 28.11 7.00
N PHE A 310 9.91 28.15 7.76
CA PHE A 310 9.81 29.04 8.90
C PHE A 310 9.07 28.41 10.07
N TRP A 311 9.31 28.95 11.26
CA TRP A 311 8.60 28.58 12.48
C TRP A 311 7.37 29.46 12.66
N MET A 312 6.18 28.87 12.61
CA MET A 312 4.91 29.56 12.85
C MET A 312 4.48 29.32 14.30
N SER A 313 4.24 30.37 15.08
CA SER A 313 3.76 30.17 16.46
C SER A 313 2.42 29.43 16.48
N TYR A 314 2.22 28.54 17.46
CA TYR A 314 0.92 27.92 17.72
C TYR A 314 -0.20 28.94 17.99
N GLU A 315 0.15 30.14 18.42
CA GLU A 315 -0.80 31.22 18.75
C GLU A 315 -1.20 32.08 17.53
N THR A 316 -0.71 31.75 16.33
CA THR A 316 -0.97 32.53 15.10
C THR A 316 -2.48 32.66 14.85
N TYR A 317 -2.98 33.90 14.86
CA TYR A 317 -4.42 34.16 14.79
C TYR A 317 -5.01 33.80 13.42
N SER A 318 -4.29 34.14 12.34
CA SER A 318 -4.76 33.92 10.97
C SER A 318 -4.70 32.46 10.50
N LEU A 319 -4.03 31.57 11.23
CA LEU A 319 -3.99 30.14 10.92
C LEU A 319 -5.42 29.60 11.00
N ALA A 320 -5.89 29.00 9.91
CA ALA A 320 -7.20 28.37 9.86
C ALA A 320 -7.27 27.20 10.84
N ASP A 321 -8.48 26.91 11.32
CA ASP A 321 -8.68 25.87 12.32
C ASP A 321 -8.57 24.48 11.71
N THR A 322 -8.82 24.35 10.40
CA THR A 322 -8.71 23.06 9.69
C THR A 322 -7.34 22.87 9.07
N VAL A 323 -6.76 21.69 9.29
CA VAL A 323 -5.67 21.15 8.48
C VAL A 323 -6.13 19.93 7.68
N TRP A 324 -5.47 19.69 6.56
CA TRP A 324 -5.76 18.60 5.64
C TRP A 324 -4.66 17.54 5.64
N VAL A 325 -5.04 16.27 5.72
CA VAL A 325 -4.14 15.12 5.60
C VAL A 325 -4.46 14.41 4.30
N PHE A 326 -3.44 14.09 3.50
CA PHE A 326 -3.60 13.26 2.29
C PHE A 326 -2.92 11.92 2.51
N ASP A 327 -3.61 10.85 2.13
CA ASP A 327 -3.14 9.47 2.20
C ASP A 327 -3.09 8.92 0.77
N MET A 328 -1.88 8.73 0.25
CA MET A 328 -1.59 8.34 -1.12
C MET A 328 -1.15 6.88 -1.21
N SER A 329 -1.34 6.29 -2.40
CA SER A 329 -0.74 5.02 -2.77
C SER A 329 -0.18 5.09 -4.18
N ALA A 330 1.09 4.71 -4.33
CA ALA A 330 1.74 4.51 -5.62
C ALA A 330 1.39 3.18 -6.27
N GLU A 331 0.93 2.20 -5.49
CA GLU A 331 0.72 0.81 -5.91
C GLU A 331 -0.56 0.28 -5.27
N ASP A 332 -1.71 0.88 -5.58
CA ASP A 332 -3.01 0.46 -5.06
C ASP A 332 -3.54 -0.84 -5.70
N GLY A 333 -3.02 -1.20 -6.88
CA GLY A 333 -3.46 -2.38 -7.64
C GLY A 333 -4.90 -2.26 -8.12
N LEU A 334 -5.33 -1.04 -8.43
CA LEU A 334 -6.63 -0.70 -9.00
C LEU A 334 -6.45 -0.22 -10.45
N ASP A 335 -7.45 -0.44 -11.29
CA ASP A 335 -7.46 -0.02 -12.69
C ASP A 335 -8.56 0.98 -12.99
N ASN A 336 -9.62 1.02 -12.18
CA ASN A 336 -10.83 1.79 -12.50
C ASN A 336 -11.42 2.49 -11.26
N ASN A 337 -11.87 3.72 -11.47
CA ASN A 337 -12.64 4.52 -10.51
C ASN A 337 -14.04 4.79 -11.07
N TYR A 338 -15.02 4.01 -10.62
CA TYR A 338 -16.43 4.22 -10.95
C TYR A 338 -16.98 5.35 -10.10
N GLN A 339 -17.34 6.44 -10.76
CA GLN A 339 -17.72 7.69 -10.12
C GLN A 339 -18.80 8.42 -10.91
N LEU A 340 -19.63 9.18 -10.19
CA LEU A 340 -20.70 10.00 -10.77
C LEU A 340 -20.56 11.47 -10.35
N ASP A 341 -19.50 11.81 -9.61
CA ASP A 341 -19.25 13.11 -9.01
C ASP A 341 -17.95 13.73 -9.59
N GLY A 342 -18.13 14.63 -10.56
CA GLY A 342 -17.10 15.29 -11.36
C GLY A 342 -16.91 16.79 -11.04
N GLY A 343 -17.59 17.32 -10.03
CA GLY A 343 -17.61 18.71 -9.53
C GLY A 343 -16.57 19.02 -8.44
N LEU A 344 -16.51 20.28 -8.00
CA LEU A 344 -15.50 20.76 -7.05
C LEU A 344 -16.07 21.15 -5.68
N HIS A 345 -17.34 21.50 -5.63
CA HIS A 345 -17.96 22.06 -4.43
C HIS A 345 -18.93 21.08 -3.81
N THR A 346 -18.85 20.88 -2.49
CA THR A 346 -19.62 19.84 -1.79
C THR A 346 -20.69 20.38 -0.84
N ALA A 347 -21.82 19.66 -0.73
CA ALA A 347 -22.88 19.96 0.22
C ALA A 347 -23.42 18.69 0.89
N THR A 348 -23.69 18.77 2.20
CA THR A 348 -24.32 17.69 2.96
C THR A 348 -25.81 17.55 2.68
N VAL A 349 -26.28 16.32 2.49
CA VAL A 349 -27.69 15.95 2.35
C VAL A 349 -28.26 15.51 3.71
N GLY A 350 -28.81 16.48 4.45
CA GLY A 350 -29.28 16.32 5.83
C GLY A 350 -30.58 15.52 6.06
N TYR A 351 -31.00 14.68 5.12
CA TYR A 351 -32.32 14.01 5.16
C TYR A 351 -32.27 12.49 5.08
N TYR A 352 -31.34 11.93 4.31
CA TYR A 352 -31.30 10.50 4.03
C TYR A 352 -30.22 9.79 4.84
N THR A 353 -30.51 8.56 5.23
CA THR A 353 -29.58 7.63 5.89
C THR A 353 -29.36 6.36 5.07
N GLY A 354 -29.98 6.27 3.89
CA GLY A 354 -29.67 5.25 2.88
C GLY A 354 -29.57 5.88 1.50
N ALA A 355 -28.53 5.54 0.74
CA ALA A 355 -28.29 5.99 -0.62
C ALA A 355 -27.61 4.87 -1.43
N ALA A 356 -27.62 5.00 -2.76
CA ALA A 356 -26.93 4.07 -3.63
C ALA A 356 -26.47 4.74 -4.92
N ASN A 357 -25.33 4.29 -5.45
CA ASN A 357 -24.92 4.56 -6.82
C ASN A 357 -24.99 3.25 -7.62
N VAL A 358 -25.56 3.34 -8.83
CA VAL A 358 -25.68 2.25 -9.81
C VAL A 358 -24.73 2.55 -10.95
N PHE A 359 -23.88 1.58 -11.26
CA PHE A 359 -22.82 1.71 -12.25
C PHE A 359 -22.99 0.65 -13.35
N TYR A 360 -22.55 1.00 -14.55
CA TYR A 360 -22.50 0.09 -15.70
C TYR A 360 -21.07 -0.38 -15.94
N VAL A 361 -20.85 -1.69 -15.98
CA VAL A 361 -19.54 -2.30 -16.25
C VAL A 361 -19.36 -2.38 -17.77
N SER A 362 -18.53 -1.50 -18.32
CA SER A 362 -18.30 -1.45 -19.77
C SER A 362 -17.45 -2.62 -20.26
N GLU A 363 -17.71 -3.09 -21.49
CA GLU A 363 -16.82 -4.04 -22.16
C GLU A 363 -15.49 -3.34 -22.52
N LYS A 364 -14.36 -3.94 -22.13
CA LYS A 364 -13.02 -3.46 -22.40
C LYS A 364 -12.23 -4.52 -23.14
N GLU A 365 -11.42 -4.11 -24.12
CA GLU A 365 -10.62 -5.06 -24.90
C GLU A 365 -9.63 -5.80 -23.99
N GLY A 366 -9.64 -7.14 -24.06
CA GLY A 366 -8.75 -7.99 -23.26
C GLY A 366 -9.15 -8.19 -21.79
N VAL A 367 -10.18 -7.50 -21.29
CA VAL A 367 -10.66 -7.63 -19.91
C VAL A 367 -11.84 -8.60 -19.87
N ALA A 368 -11.68 -9.74 -19.19
CA ALA A 368 -12.73 -10.76 -19.09
C ALA A 368 -13.78 -10.39 -18.03
N SER A 369 -13.34 -9.79 -16.94
CA SER A 369 -14.17 -9.28 -15.84
C SER A 369 -13.39 -8.25 -15.03
N GLU A 370 -14.05 -7.61 -14.07
CA GLU A 370 -13.38 -6.75 -13.10
C GLU A 370 -13.62 -7.30 -11.69
N THR A 371 -12.73 -6.96 -10.77
CA THR A 371 -12.86 -7.30 -9.35
C THR A 371 -13.05 -6.00 -8.56
N LEU A 372 -14.22 -5.82 -7.96
CA LEU A 372 -14.53 -4.73 -7.05
C LEU A 372 -13.88 -4.97 -5.68
N LYS A 373 -13.02 -4.04 -5.26
CA LYS A 373 -12.21 -4.19 -4.04
C LYS A 373 -12.63 -3.27 -2.91
N SER A 374 -12.98 -2.04 -3.24
CA SER A 374 -13.24 -1.00 -2.24
C SER A 374 -14.23 0.05 -2.74
N VAL A 375 -14.78 0.82 -1.80
CA VAL A 375 -15.73 1.89 -2.03
C VAL A 375 -15.24 3.15 -1.36
N SER A 376 -15.27 4.29 -2.05
CA SER A 376 -14.99 5.60 -1.46
C SER A 376 -16.27 6.27 -0.99
N LEU A 377 -16.28 6.77 0.25
CA LEU A 377 -17.35 7.59 0.81
C LEU A 377 -16.82 8.98 1.18
N SER A 378 -17.49 10.04 0.71
CA SER A 378 -17.19 11.42 1.11
C SER A 378 -18.08 11.88 2.24
N PHE A 379 -17.45 12.26 3.36
CA PHE A 379 -18.04 12.87 4.55
C PHE A 379 -17.18 14.05 5.03
N THR A 380 -16.79 14.94 4.12
CA THR A 380 -15.91 16.09 4.39
C THR A 380 -16.47 17.07 5.43
N GLN A 381 -17.78 17.06 5.68
CA GLN A 381 -18.45 17.94 6.65
C GLN A 381 -18.84 17.25 7.97
N THR A 382 -18.72 15.92 8.06
CA THR A 382 -19.20 15.15 9.23
C THR A 382 -18.19 14.08 9.66
N ALA A 383 -17.71 14.16 10.90
CA ALA A 383 -16.88 13.13 11.51
C ALA A 383 -17.71 12.01 12.15
N ASP A 384 -17.06 10.88 12.46
CA ASP A 384 -17.63 9.81 13.27
C ASP A 384 -18.90 9.18 12.64
N VAL A 385 -18.88 8.86 11.35
CA VAL A 385 -20.03 8.33 10.62
C VAL A 385 -19.98 6.80 10.61
N GLY A 386 -20.97 6.16 11.22
CA GLY A 386 -21.18 4.72 11.11
C GLY A 386 -21.81 4.38 9.77
N TYR A 387 -21.30 3.35 9.10
CA TYR A 387 -21.75 2.95 7.76
C TYR A 387 -21.92 1.43 7.62
N THR A 388 -22.76 1.05 6.66
CA THR A 388 -22.86 -0.30 6.09
C THR A 388 -22.92 -0.19 4.57
N ILE A 389 -22.06 -0.92 3.88
CA ILE A 389 -21.95 -0.99 2.43
C ILE A 389 -22.38 -2.39 1.99
N ASP A 390 -23.34 -2.45 1.06
CA ASP A 390 -23.85 -3.68 0.45
C ASP A 390 -23.68 -3.61 -1.08
N ILE A 391 -23.22 -4.70 -1.68
CA ILE A 391 -23.02 -4.81 -3.13
C ILE A 391 -24.10 -5.69 -3.76
N TYR A 392 -24.71 -5.19 -4.84
CA TYR A 392 -25.66 -5.93 -5.66
C TYR A 392 -25.18 -6.00 -7.10
N THR A 393 -25.01 -7.21 -7.65
CA THR A 393 -24.55 -7.43 -9.03
C THR A 393 -25.69 -7.92 -9.93
N ASP A 394 -25.46 -7.94 -11.26
CA ASP A 394 -26.40 -8.43 -12.27
C ASP A 394 -27.82 -7.84 -12.11
N LEU A 395 -27.91 -6.52 -11.87
CA LEU A 395 -29.19 -5.84 -11.64
C LEU A 395 -30.19 -6.16 -12.77
N LYS A 396 -31.42 -6.52 -12.39
CA LYS A 396 -32.49 -6.82 -13.35
C LYS A 396 -33.23 -5.56 -13.81
N ASP A 397 -33.09 -4.48 -13.07
CA ASP A 397 -33.61 -3.15 -13.36
C ASP A 397 -32.60 -2.11 -12.85
N ALA A 398 -31.95 -1.40 -13.78
CA ALA A 398 -30.95 -0.38 -13.46
C ALA A 398 -31.52 0.79 -12.65
N THR A 399 -32.84 0.96 -12.60
CA THR A 399 -33.51 1.98 -11.78
C THR A 399 -33.83 1.52 -10.35
N ASN A 400 -33.53 0.26 -10.04
CA ASN A 400 -33.73 -0.32 -8.73
C ASN A 400 -32.41 -0.95 -8.22
N PRO A 401 -31.67 -0.25 -7.33
CA PRO A 401 -30.41 -0.72 -6.75
C PRO A 401 -30.47 -2.09 -6.08
N LEU A 402 -31.65 -2.57 -5.68
CA LEU A 402 -31.83 -3.85 -4.98
C LEU A 402 -32.30 -4.99 -5.91
N SER A 403 -32.36 -4.76 -7.22
CA SER A 403 -32.96 -5.71 -8.18
C SER A 403 -32.07 -6.90 -8.56
N GLY A 404 -30.80 -6.89 -8.17
CA GLY A 404 -29.81 -7.91 -8.51
C GLY A 404 -29.53 -8.93 -7.40
N THR A 405 -28.37 -9.59 -7.50
CA THR A 405 -27.87 -10.55 -6.54
C THR A 405 -27.09 -9.82 -5.44
N LYS A 406 -27.51 -9.93 -4.18
CA LYS A 406 -26.74 -9.42 -3.04
C LYS A 406 -25.55 -10.33 -2.74
N HIS A 407 -24.36 -9.76 -2.64
CA HIS A 407 -23.17 -10.42 -2.10
C HIS A 407 -23.08 -10.17 -0.59
N ALA A 408 -23.58 -11.12 0.21
CA ALA A 408 -23.65 -10.95 1.66
C ALA A 408 -22.28 -11.03 2.33
N GLU A 409 -21.38 -11.82 1.74
CA GLU A 409 -19.98 -11.99 2.11
C GLU A 409 -19.15 -10.70 1.93
N ALA A 410 -19.52 -9.85 0.97
CA ALA A 410 -18.86 -8.56 0.73
C ALA A 410 -19.43 -7.41 1.59
N SER A 411 -20.49 -7.67 2.37
CA SER A 411 -21.15 -6.64 3.18
C SER A 411 -20.22 -6.12 4.27
N THR A 412 -19.94 -4.82 4.22
CA THR A 412 -18.90 -4.19 5.04
C THR A 412 -19.52 -3.15 5.95
N SER A 413 -19.25 -3.21 7.26
CA SER A 413 -19.73 -2.21 8.21
C SER A 413 -18.61 -1.66 9.06
N GLY A 414 -18.65 -0.37 9.34
CA GLY A 414 -17.60 0.30 10.08
C GLY A 414 -18.00 1.68 10.55
N ARG A 415 -17.00 2.46 10.95
CA ARG A 415 -17.17 3.83 11.43
C ARG A 415 -15.96 4.66 11.04
N THR A 416 -16.19 5.80 10.41
CA THR A 416 -15.12 6.77 10.12
C THR A 416 -14.68 7.48 11.39
N THR A 417 -13.47 8.01 11.42
CA THR A 417 -12.96 8.83 12.52
C THR A 417 -13.14 10.31 12.19
N PHE A 418 -12.30 10.84 11.31
CA PHE A 418 -12.30 12.24 10.89
C PHE A 418 -13.32 12.51 9.78
N ALA A 419 -13.74 13.78 9.66
CA ALA A 419 -14.42 14.25 8.46
C ALA A 419 -13.44 14.16 7.28
N GLY A 420 -13.90 13.69 6.12
CA GLY A 420 -12.99 13.41 5.03
C GLY A 420 -13.54 12.50 3.93
N ILE A 421 -12.65 12.10 3.03
CA ILE A 421 -12.88 11.06 2.02
C ILE A 421 -12.22 9.77 2.51
N HIS A 422 -12.98 8.66 2.49
CA HIS A 422 -12.58 7.38 3.04
C HIS A 422 -12.70 6.27 2.00
N THR A 423 -11.60 5.61 1.67
CA THR A 423 -11.59 4.38 0.87
C THR A 423 -11.71 3.17 1.78
N ILE A 424 -12.79 2.43 1.63
CA ILE A 424 -13.19 1.33 2.50
C ILE A 424 -13.07 0.02 1.71
N PRO A 425 -12.10 -0.86 2.03
CA PRO A 425 -12.04 -2.21 1.48
C PRO A 425 -13.31 -3.00 1.81
N LEU A 426 -13.77 -3.82 0.87
CA LEU A 426 -14.85 -4.75 1.12
C LEU A 426 -14.34 -5.94 1.96
N GLU A 427 -15.20 -6.52 2.80
CA GLU A 427 -14.87 -7.75 3.57
C GLU A 427 -14.47 -8.92 2.64
N GLU A 428 -15.11 -9.01 1.47
CA GLU A 428 -14.74 -9.91 0.37
C GLU A 428 -14.86 -9.18 -0.96
N GLU A 429 -13.92 -9.41 -1.87
CA GLU A 429 -13.92 -8.83 -3.22
C GLU A 429 -15.04 -9.43 -4.09
N VAL A 430 -15.60 -8.64 -5.02
CA VAL A 430 -16.74 -9.05 -5.86
C VAL A 430 -16.39 -9.01 -7.34
N ILE A 431 -16.62 -10.11 -8.06
CA ILE A 431 -16.45 -10.16 -9.53
C ILE A 431 -17.62 -9.45 -10.22
N LEU A 432 -17.27 -8.53 -11.12
CA LEU A 432 -18.16 -7.77 -11.96
C LEU A 432 -18.02 -8.21 -13.42
N ASN A 433 -19.13 -8.62 -14.03
CA ASN A 433 -19.14 -9.06 -15.42
C ASN A 433 -19.36 -7.88 -16.36
N PRO A 434 -18.62 -7.78 -17.48
CA PRO A 434 -18.85 -6.76 -18.49
C PRO A 434 -20.27 -6.83 -19.06
N GLY A 435 -20.82 -5.68 -19.46
CA GLY A 435 -22.16 -5.56 -20.01
C GLY A 435 -23.29 -5.59 -18.97
N THR A 436 -22.96 -5.58 -17.67
CA THR A 436 -23.94 -5.64 -16.57
C THR A 436 -23.97 -4.36 -15.74
N TYR A 437 -24.99 -4.22 -14.90
CA TYR A 437 -25.07 -3.17 -13.89
C TYR A 437 -24.86 -3.76 -12.50
N TYR A 438 -24.22 -2.98 -11.63
CA TYR A 438 -24.12 -3.25 -10.20
C TYR A 438 -24.49 -2.01 -9.39
N ALA A 439 -24.86 -2.20 -8.13
CA ALA A 439 -25.15 -1.12 -7.19
C ALA A 439 -24.26 -1.22 -5.95
N VAL A 440 -23.76 -0.06 -5.53
CA VAL A 440 -23.18 0.16 -4.21
C VAL A 440 -24.26 0.80 -3.36
N VAL A 441 -24.78 0.06 -2.38
CA VAL A 441 -25.85 0.53 -1.48
C VAL A 441 -25.24 0.83 -0.12
N VAL A 442 -25.41 2.06 0.34
CA VAL A 442 -24.80 2.57 1.57
C VAL A 442 -25.89 2.97 2.55
N ASN A 443 -25.79 2.52 3.79
CA ASN A 443 -26.56 3.03 4.91
C ASN A 443 -25.63 3.69 5.92
N ILE A 444 -26.05 4.80 6.51
CA ILE A 444 -25.29 5.57 7.49
C ILE A 444 -26.13 5.88 8.73
N ASP A 445 -25.49 6.02 9.89
CA ASP A 445 -26.16 6.32 11.16
C ASP A 445 -26.37 7.82 11.41
N LYS A 446 -25.65 8.67 10.67
CA LYS A 446 -25.76 10.13 10.66
C LYS A 446 -26.17 10.59 9.27
N LYS A 447 -26.93 11.68 9.16
CA LYS A 447 -27.33 12.27 7.88
C LYS A 447 -26.17 13.04 7.25
N ALA A 448 -25.20 12.29 6.72
CA ALA A 448 -23.88 12.78 6.32
C ALA A 448 -23.57 12.60 4.83
N PHE A 449 -24.47 12.04 4.01
CA PHE A 449 -24.22 11.90 2.58
C PHE A 449 -23.90 13.25 1.94
N GLU A 450 -22.96 13.26 1.00
CA GLU A 450 -22.57 14.48 0.28
C GLU A 450 -22.91 14.36 -1.21
N VAL A 451 -23.24 15.51 -1.80
CA VAL A 451 -23.34 15.72 -3.25
C VAL A 451 -22.53 16.94 -3.64
N GLU A 452 -22.27 17.07 -4.93
CA GLU A 452 -21.64 18.27 -5.48
C GLU A 452 -22.68 19.27 -6.00
N TYR A 453 -22.32 20.54 -6.10
CA TYR A 453 -23.18 21.58 -6.65
C TYR A 453 -22.43 22.49 -7.63
N SER A 454 -23.20 23.09 -8.55
CA SER A 454 -22.64 23.95 -9.59
C SER A 454 -22.26 25.33 -9.02
N TYR A 455 -21.16 25.88 -9.50
CA TYR A 455 -20.70 27.24 -9.23
C TYR A 455 -20.25 27.93 -10.52
N SER A 456 -20.50 29.22 -10.67
CA SER A 456 -20.05 29.95 -11.86
C SER A 456 -19.74 31.42 -11.57
N GLU A 457 -18.79 31.96 -12.32
CA GLU A 457 -18.34 33.34 -12.26
C GLU A 457 -18.40 33.97 -13.65
N SER A 458 -18.92 35.18 -13.73
CA SER A 458 -19.04 35.93 -14.98
C SER A 458 -18.53 37.36 -14.83
N THR A 459 -18.23 38.03 -15.96
CA THR A 459 -17.64 39.37 -15.95
C THR A 459 -18.55 40.43 -15.35
N ASN A 460 -19.87 40.31 -15.54
CA ASN A 460 -20.85 41.31 -15.14
C ASN A 460 -22.23 40.66 -14.91
N PRO A 461 -22.40 39.90 -13.81
CA PRO A 461 -23.58 39.08 -13.58
C PRO A 461 -24.91 39.80 -13.83
N GLY A 462 -25.73 39.22 -14.71
CA GLY A 462 -27.08 39.71 -15.00
C GLY A 462 -27.15 40.94 -15.91
N LYS A 463 -26.03 41.34 -16.54
CA LYS A 463 -25.99 42.39 -17.57
C LYS A 463 -25.95 41.81 -18.98
N THR A 464 -26.27 42.65 -19.97
CA THR A 464 -26.33 42.24 -21.38
C THR A 464 -24.97 41.96 -22.02
N ASP A 465 -23.89 42.46 -21.41
CA ASP A 465 -22.50 42.26 -21.82
C ASP A 465 -21.81 41.15 -21.01
N ASP A 466 -22.57 40.39 -20.22
CA ASP A 466 -22.03 39.35 -19.35
C ASP A 466 -21.41 38.19 -20.15
N LYS A 467 -20.25 37.73 -19.69
CA LYS A 467 -19.48 36.64 -20.27
C LYS A 467 -19.00 35.72 -19.17
N MET A 468 -19.13 34.42 -19.38
CA MET A 468 -18.62 33.44 -18.43
C MET A 468 -17.11 33.50 -18.32
N VAL A 469 -16.60 33.51 -17.09
CA VAL A 469 -15.17 33.52 -16.76
C VAL A 469 -14.76 32.14 -16.30
N TRP A 470 -15.55 31.54 -15.40
CA TRP A 470 -15.34 30.19 -14.91
C TRP A 470 -16.67 29.52 -14.63
N GLU A 471 -16.79 28.26 -15.00
CA GLU A 471 -17.95 27.42 -14.69
C GLU A 471 -17.45 26.11 -14.08
N ASN A 472 -18.04 25.70 -12.96
CA ASN A 472 -18.01 24.36 -12.41
C ASN A 472 -19.46 23.86 -12.44
N VAL A 473 -19.77 23.02 -13.41
CA VAL A 473 -21.11 22.46 -13.62
C VAL A 473 -21.12 21.05 -13.08
N VAL A 474 -22.24 20.70 -12.43
CA VAL A 474 -22.56 19.34 -12.02
C VAL A 474 -23.91 18.96 -12.61
N SER A 475 -24.05 17.70 -12.96
CA SER A 475 -25.24 17.11 -13.55
C SER A 475 -26.42 17.21 -12.59
N TYR A 476 -27.60 17.47 -13.14
CA TYR A 476 -28.83 17.66 -12.38
C TYR A 476 -30.03 16.95 -13.03
N ASP A 477 -30.88 16.34 -12.19
CA ASP A 477 -32.16 15.74 -12.55
C ASP A 477 -32.08 14.69 -13.69
N SER A 478 -32.51 15.04 -14.91
CA SER A 478 -32.49 14.12 -16.05
C SER A 478 -31.08 13.75 -16.49
N ASP A 479 -30.12 14.63 -16.22
CA ASP A 479 -28.73 14.49 -16.66
C ASP A 479 -27.90 13.67 -15.66
N CYS A 480 -28.38 13.49 -14.42
CA CYS A 480 -27.73 12.62 -13.44
C CYS A 480 -27.83 11.14 -13.85
N GLU A 481 -26.71 10.43 -13.76
CA GLU A 481 -26.66 8.98 -13.89
C GLU A 481 -26.78 8.32 -12.50
N GLY A 482 -27.43 7.17 -12.41
CA GLY A 482 -27.13 6.16 -11.37
C GLY A 482 -27.34 6.45 -9.87
N SER A 483 -27.66 7.66 -9.38
CA SER A 483 -27.81 7.91 -7.93
C SER A 483 -29.24 7.80 -7.39
N TYR A 484 -29.40 7.14 -6.24
CA TYR A 484 -30.70 6.85 -5.63
C TYR A 484 -30.69 7.04 -4.11
N TYR A 485 -31.78 7.53 -3.54
CA TYR A 485 -31.97 7.67 -2.09
C TYR A 485 -33.00 6.66 -1.56
N TYR A 486 -32.83 6.22 -0.32
CA TYR A 486 -33.80 5.36 0.34
C TYR A 486 -35.02 6.16 0.80
N ASN A 487 -36.22 5.79 0.33
CA ASN A 487 -37.44 6.56 0.59
C ASN A 487 -38.23 6.11 1.84
N GLY A 488 -37.69 5.17 2.63
CA GLY A 488 -38.32 4.67 3.85
C GLY A 488 -39.35 3.54 3.66
N TYR A 489 -39.76 3.22 2.43
CA TYR A 489 -40.77 2.18 2.13
C TYR A 489 -40.18 0.92 1.50
N GLY A 490 -38.94 0.58 1.84
CA GLY A 490 -38.23 -0.56 1.23
C GLY A 490 -37.88 -0.32 -0.24
N ARG A 491 -37.83 0.94 -0.69
CA ARG A 491 -37.58 1.31 -2.09
C ARG A 491 -36.58 2.46 -2.18
N TYR A 492 -35.92 2.51 -3.32
CA TYR A 492 -35.01 3.58 -3.71
C TYR A 492 -35.66 4.44 -4.79
N GLY A 493 -35.51 5.75 -4.68
CA GLY A 493 -35.96 6.72 -5.70
C GLY A 493 -34.76 7.44 -6.32
N LYS A 494 -34.84 7.79 -7.60
CA LYS A 494 -33.77 8.54 -8.27
C LYS A 494 -33.57 9.89 -7.57
N TYR A 495 -32.32 10.23 -7.26
CA TYR A 495 -31.96 11.53 -6.71
C TYR A 495 -31.60 12.52 -7.84
N TYR A 496 -31.75 13.80 -7.58
CA TYR A 496 -31.54 14.86 -8.58
C TYR A 496 -30.10 15.37 -8.66
N TYR A 497 -29.22 14.91 -7.77
CA TYR A 497 -27.77 15.06 -7.84
C TYR A 497 -27.14 13.68 -7.67
N ASN A 498 -25.83 13.60 -7.93
CA ASN A 498 -25.06 12.38 -7.69
C ASN A 498 -24.46 12.36 -6.29
N PHE A 499 -24.63 11.23 -5.58
CA PHE A 499 -23.97 11.02 -4.29
C PHE A 499 -22.47 10.79 -4.50
N CYS A 500 -21.65 11.38 -3.62
CA CYS A 500 -20.20 11.20 -3.58
C CYS A 500 -19.84 9.79 -3.02
N ILE A 501 -20.22 8.76 -3.77
CA ILE A 501 -19.96 7.34 -3.53
C ILE A 501 -19.24 6.82 -4.78
N LYS A 502 -17.99 6.38 -4.63
CA LYS A 502 -17.19 5.82 -5.73
C LYS A 502 -16.89 4.34 -5.47
N ALA A 503 -16.55 3.61 -6.52
CA ALA A 503 -16.19 2.20 -6.43
C ALA A 503 -14.91 1.90 -7.22
N PHE A 504 -13.99 1.17 -6.60
CA PHE A 504 -12.69 0.90 -7.19
C PHE A 504 -12.53 -0.56 -7.57
N THR A 505 -12.13 -0.80 -8.81
CA THR A 505 -12.00 -2.15 -9.37
C THR A 505 -10.62 -2.37 -9.99
N SER A 506 -10.20 -3.62 -10.07
CA SER A 506 -9.09 -4.05 -10.92
C SER A 506 -9.57 -4.90 -12.09
N ASN A 507 -8.96 -4.75 -13.25
CA ASN A 507 -9.23 -5.53 -14.45
C ASN A 507 -8.68 -6.96 -14.28
N ASN A 508 -9.49 -7.96 -14.58
CA ASN A 508 -9.05 -9.33 -14.78
C ASN A 508 -8.78 -9.52 -16.28
N VAL A 509 -7.50 -9.45 -16.66
CA VAL A 509 -7.08 -9.48 -18.06
C VAL A 509 -6.71 -10.90 -18.46
N ASP A 510 -7.19 -11.32 -19.64
CA ASP A 510 -6.66 -12.50 -20.31
C ASP A 510 -5.40 -12.09 -21.10
N LEU A 511 -4.23 -12.34 -20.51
CA LEU A 511 -2.96 -12.08 -21.16
C LEU A 511 -2.67 -13.08 -22.30
N GLY A 512 -3.48 -14.13 -22.44
CA GLY A 512 -3.31 -15.22 -23.39
C GLY A 512 -2.17 -16.16 -23.03
N ASP A 513 -1.62 -16.04 -21.81
CA ASP A 513 -0.72 -17.02 -21.24
C ASP A 513 -1.48 -18.29 -20.89
N VAL A 514 -0.85 -19.44 -21.15
CA VAL A 514 -1.46 -20.74 -20.90
C VAL A 514 -0.51 -21.54 -20.03
N LEU A 515 -1.01 -21.97 -18.87
CA LEU A 515 -0.32 -22.95 -18.05
C LEU A 515 -0.45 -24.34 -18.68
N GLU A 516 0.67 -24.89 -19.14
CA GLU A 516 0.75 -26.21 -19.78
C GLU A 516 1.01 -27.34 -18.78
N GLY A 517 1.53 -27.01 -17.59
CA GLY A 517 1.70 -28.01 -16.54
C GLY A 517 2.64 -27.61 -15.41
N TYR A 518 2.85 -28.58 -14.52
CA TYR A 518 3.65 -28.44 -13.33
C TYR A 518 4.71 -29.53 -13.25
N THR A 519 5.86 -29.23 -12.66
CA THR A 519 6.79 -30.27 -12.18
C THR A 519 7.41 -29.84 -10.85
N LEU A 520 8.08 -30.78 -10.18
CA LEU A 520 8.95 -30.47 -9.05
C LEU A 520 10.41 -30.70 -9.44
N SER A 521 11.31 -29.84 -8.96
CA SER A 521 12.75 -30.09 -8.96
C SER A 521 13.28 -30.21 -7.54
N MET A 522 14.33 -31.04 -7.40
CA MET A 522 14.96 -31.40 -6.12
C MET A 522 16.46 -31.08 -6.15
N ASP A 523 16.83 -29.97 -6.79
CA ASP A 523 18.22 -29.56 -7.01
C ASP A 523 18.79 -28.71 -5.86
N GLY A 524 18.28 -28.92 -4.64
CA GLY A 524 18.71 -28.31 -3.39
C GLY A 524 17.54 -27.77 -2.59
N LYS A 525 16.74 -26.89 -3.21
CA LYS A 525 15.40 -26.54 -2.76
C LYS A 525 14.35 -27.44 -3.41
N ILE A 526 13.14 -27.42 -2.88
CA ILE A 526 11.98 -28.07 -3.49
C ILE A 526 11.27 -26.99 -4.28
N ASP A 527 11.56 -26.94 -5.58
CA ASP A 527 10.96 -25.92 -6.43
C ASP A 527 9.72 -26.47 -7.11
N MET A 528 8.64 -25.69 -7.05
CA MET A 528 7.46 -25.89 -7.86
C MET A 528 7.62 -25.12 -9.16
N ASN A 529 7.65 -25.87 -10.27
CA ASN A 529 7.90 -25.33 -11.61
C ASN A 529 6.58 -25.20 -12.37
N PHE A 530 6.32 -24.01 -12.90
CA PHE A 530 5.15 -23.67 -13.72
C PHE A 530 5.60 -23.55 -15.18
N TYR A 531 5.02 -24.35 -16.06
CA TYR A 531 5.33 -24.35 -17.50
C TYR A 531 4.30 -23.47 -18.19
N MET A 532 4.72 -22.30 -18.63
CA MET A 532 3.88 -21.29 -19.24
C MET A 532 4.18 -21.22 -20.74
N ASN A 533 3.13 -21.35 -21.54
CA ASN A 533 3.11 -21.00 -22.95
C ASN A 533 2.71 -19.53 -23.06
N LEU A 534 3.63 -18.68 -23.53
CA LEU A 534 3.45 -17.23 -23.55
C LEU A 534 3.33 -16.73 -24.99
N PRO A 535 2.32 -15.90 -25.32
CA PRO A 535 2.22 -15.31 -26.64
C PRO A 535 3.35 -14.30 -26.90
N ASP A 536 3.68 -14.12 -28.17
CA ASP A 536 4.76 -13.24 -28.66
C ASP A 536 4.75 -11.82 -28.05
N LYS A 537 3.56 -11.30 -27.71
CA LYS A 537 3.38 -9.97 -27.11
C LYS A 537 4.02 -9.88 -25.72
N LEU A 538 3.88 -10.92 -24.89
CA LEU A 538 4.47 -10.97 -23.56
C LEU A 538 5.96 -11.28 -23.67
N VAL A 539 6.35 -12.17 -24.59
CA VAL A 539 7.76 -12.54 -24.78
C VAL A 539 8.64 -11.34 -25.17
N LYS A 540 8.08 -10.37 -25.89
CA LYS A 540 8.79 -9.15 -26.34
C LYS A 540 8.76 -8.02 -25.31
N ASP A 541 7.95 -8.17 -24.26
CA ASP A 541 7.79 -7.16 -23.21
C ASP A 541 8.80 -7.42 -22.08
N SER A 542 9.73 -6.48 -21.90
CA SER A 542 10.76 -6.59 -20.86
C SER A 542 10.23 -6.49 -19.44
N SER A 543 8.99 -6.02 -19.26
CA SER A 543 8.33 -5.96 -17.96
C SER A 543 7.63 -7.27 -17.57
N THR A 544 7.61 -8.29 -18.44
CA THR A 544 6.93 -9.55 -18.14
C THR A 544 7.64 -10.35 -17.04
N TYR A 545 6.90 -10.74 -16.02
CA TYR A 545 7.36 -11.62 -14.95
C TYR A 545 6.25 -12.56 -14.47
N MET A 546 6.63 -13.62 -13.75
CA MET A 546 5.68 -14.41 -12.98
C MET A 546 5.74 -13.99 -11.51
N GLU A 547 4.57 -13.68 -10.95
CA GLU A 547 4.37 -13.36 -9.55
C GLU A 547 3.92 -14.62 -8.80
N PHE A 548 4.55 -14.91 -7.66
CA PHE A 548 4.13 -15.96 -6.73
C PHE A 548 3.74 -15.35 -5.40
N THR A 549 2.53 -15.63 -4.93
CA THR A 549 2.00 -15.17 -3.64
C THR A 549 1.76 -16.37 -2.72
N MET A 550 2.41 -16.35 -1.57
CA MET A 550 2.26 -17.35 -0.50
C MET A 550 1.01 -17.05 0.35
N PRO A 551 0.48 -18.02 1.13
CA PRO A 551 -0.72 -17.79 1.96
C PRO A 551 -0.58 -16.71 3.04
N ASP A 552 0.66 -16.38 3.42
CA ASP A 552 0.97 -15.31 4.38
C ASP A 552 1.02 -13.92 3.72
N GLY A 553 0.74 -13.83 2.42
CA GLY A 553 0.75 -12.59 1.64
C GLY A 553 2.12 -12.23 1.06
N ASN A 554 3.18 -12.99 1.36
CA ASN A 554 4.50 -12.72 0.81
C ASN A 554 4.52 -12.95 -0.70
N VAL A 555 5.00 -11.95 -1.44
CA VAL A 555 5.11 -11.96 -2.90
C VAL A 555 6.56 -12.12 -3.33
N SER A 556 6.81 -13.02 -4.28
CA SER A 556 8.08 -13.14 -5.00
C SER A 556 7.87 -13.01 -6.50
N LYS A 557 8.88 -12.52 -7.22
CA LYS A 557 8.81 -12.26 -8.67
C LYS A 557 9.95 -12.98 -9.37
N VAL A 558 9.63 -13.67 -10.46
CA VAL A 558 10.63 -14.28 -11.36
C VAL A 558 10.48 -13.63 -12.72
N MET A 559 11.48 -12.85 -13.13
CA MET A 559 11.47 -12.16 -14.41
C MET A 559 11.48 -13.18 -15.56
N LEU A 560 10.81 -12.87 -16.68
CA LEU A 560 10.84 -13.72 -17.87
C LEU A 560 12.28 -13.99 -18.35
N ALA A 561 13.17 -13.00 -18.19
CA ALA A 561 14.59 -13.13 -18.55
C ALA A 561 15.33 -14.19 -17.72
N ASP A 562 14.87 -14.46 -16.49
CA ASP A 562 15.43 -15.45 -15.58
C ASP A 562 14.73 -16.82 -15.70
N ALA A 563 13.60 -16.88 -16.41
CA ALA A 563 12.85 -18.11 -16.62
C ALA A 563 13.62 -19.07 -17.56
N ARG A 564 13.63 -20.36 -17.21
CA ARG A 564 14.23 -21.38 -18.07
C ARG A 564 13.32 -21.62 -19.27
N LYS A 565 13.87 -21.64 -20.48
CA LYS A 565 13.12 -22.01 -21.69
C LYS A 565 13.33 -23.47 -22.08
N THR A 566 12.26 -24.21 -22.31
CA THR A 566 12.31 -25.60 -22.79
C THR A 566 12.55 -25.65 -24.30
N THR A 567 12.91 -26.84 -24.82
CA THR A 567 13.18 -27.04 -26.26
C THR A 567 11.95 -26.87 -27.15
N ASP A 568 10.76 -27.12 -26.61
CA ASP A 568 9.45 -26.91 -27.25
C ASP A 568 8.91 -25.48 -27.06
N GLY A 569 9.65 -24.61 -26.37
CA GLY A 569 9.40 -23.17 -26.34
C GLY A 569 8.63 -22.65 -25.12
N LEU A 570 8.32 -23.52 -24.15
CA LEU A 570 7.67 -23.14 -22.88
C LEU A 570 8.65 -22.41 -21.96
N TYR A 571 8.14 -21.44 -21.20
CA TYR A 571 8.88 -20.77 -20.14
C TYR A 571 8.58 -21.43 -18.80
N VAL A 572 9.62 -21.72 -18.04
CA VAL A 572 9.53 -22.39 -16.75
C VAL A 572 9.91 -21.42 -15.66
N PHE A 573 8.93 -21.09 -14.84
CA PHE A 573 9.10 -20.25 -13.65
C PHE A 573 9.08 -21.14 -12.41
N SER A 574 10.00 -20.91 -11.48
CA SER A 574 10.23 -21.77 -10.32
C SER A 574 9.98 -21.00 -9.03
N CYS A 575 9.15 -21.57 -8.15
CA CYS A 575 8.92 -21.06 -6.81
C CYS A 575 9.49 -22.04 -5.79
N GLY A 576 10.49 -21.62 -5.01
CA GLY A 576 11.10 -22.44 -3.97
C GLY A 576 10.19 -22.57 -2.75
N ILE A 577 9.98 -23.80 -2.28
CA ILE A 577 9.08 -24.14 -1.18
C ILE A 577 9.88 -24.80 -0.05
N ALA A 578 9.77 -24.28 1.17
CA ALA A 578 10.35 -24.93 2.33
C ALA A 578 9.62 -26.25 2.62
N ALA A 579 10.30 -27.24 3.20
CA ALA A 579 9.70 -28.56 3.45
C ALA A 579 8.40 -28.49 4.26
N LYS A 580 8.32 -27.58 5.24
CA LYS A 580 7.12 -27.37 6.06
C LYS A 580 5.93 -26.77 5.28
N GLN A 581 6.19 -26.10 4.16
CA GLN A 581 5.22 -25.38 3.33
C GLN A 581 4.65 -26.24 2.19
N MET A 582 5.03 -27.52 2.06
CA MET A 582 4.57 -28.37 0.95
C MET A 582 3.04 -28.47 0.80
N ALA A 583 2.31 -28.34 1.91
CA ALA A 583 0.85 -28.38 1.92
C ALA A 583 0.19 -27.02 1.62
N ASP A 584 0.97 -25.96 1.50
CA ASP A 584 0.48 -24.61 1.28
C ASP A 584 0.17 -24.39 -0.21
N LYS A 585 -0.89 -23.62 -0.46
CA LYS A 585 -1.30 -23.21 -1.80
C LYS A 585 -0.53 -21.96 -2.20
N VAL A 586 0.16 -22.01 -3.32
CA VAL A 586 0.83 -20.87 -3.93
C VAL A 586 -0.03 -20.37 -5.07
N ASN A 587 -0.32 -19.06 -5.08
CA ASN A 587 -0.96 -18.39 -6.19
C ASN A 587 0.12 -17.89 -7.14
N ALA A 588 0.03 -18.24 -8.42
CA ALA A 588 0.98 -17.85 -9.44
C ALA A 588 0.26 -17.17 -10.61
N ARG A 589 0.78 -16.05 -11.13
CA ARG A 589 0.21 -15.38 -12.31
C ARG A 589 1.28 -14.66 -13.14
N ILE A 590 1.07 -14.54 -14.44
CA ILE A 590 1.86 -13.64 -15.28
C ILE A 590 1.45 -12.19 -15.04
N VAL A 591 2.43 -11.30 -15.03
CA VAL A 591 2.24 -9.84 -15.00
C VAL A 591 3.05 -9.22 -16.14
N SER A 592 2.46 -8.28 -16.88
CA SER A 592 3.13 -7.56 -17.98
C SER A 592 2.60 -6.13 -18.07
N ASN A 593 3.48 -5.13 -18.08
CA ASN A 593 3.13 -3.69 -18.02
C ASN A 593 2.11 -3.37 -16.92
N GLY A 594 2.29 -3.91 -15.71
CA GLY A 594 1.37 -3.73 -14.58
C GLY A 594 0.09 -4.57 -14.65
N VAL A 595 -0.25 -5.10 -15.83
CA VAL A 595 -1.45 -5.92 -16.04
C VAL A 595 -1.26 -7.32 -15.49
N LYS A 596 -2.20 -7.77 -14.65
CA LYS A 596 -2.19 -9.07 -13.97
C LYS A 596 -3.04 -10.08 -14.76
N GLY A 597 -2.43 -11.21 -15.12
CA GLY A 597 -3.09 -12.34 -15.80
C GLY A 597 -3.83 -13.28 -14.84
N GLU A 598 -4.20 -14.45 -15.36
CA GLU A 598 -4.94 -15.48 -14.61
C GLU A 598 -4.13 -15.99 -13.41
N VAL A 599 -4.83 -16.22 -12.28
CA VAL A 599 -4.24 -16.80 -11.08
C VAL A 599 -4.34 -18.32 -11.13
N HIS A 600 -3.20 -18.99 -11.08
CA HIS A 600 -3.08 -20.45 -10.95
C HIS A 600 -2.67 -20.80 -9.51
N THR A 601 -3.58 -21.46 -8.79
CA THR A 601 -3.34 -21.89 -7.41
C THR A 601 -2.92 -23.36 -7.35
N TYR A 602 -1.73 -23.64 -6.83
CA TYR A 602 -1.19 -25.01 -6.78
C TYR A 602 -0.29 -25.27 -5.56
N SER A 603 -0.06 -26.53 -5.22
CA SER A 603 0.87 -26.93 -4.15
C SER A 603 1.73 -28.14 -4.51
N VAL A 604 2.78 -28.38 -3.73
CA VAL A 604 3.58 -29.61 -3.81
C VAL A 604 2.70 -30.85 -3.56
N THR A 605 1.74 -30.76 -2.63
CA THR A 605 0.79 -31.85 -2.37
C THR A 605 -0.15 -32.13 -3.52
N ASP A 606 -0.60 -31.12 -4.28
CA ASP A 606 -1.42 -31.32 -5.48
C ASP A 606 -0.64 -32.05 -6.56
N TYR A 607 0.60 -31.63 -6.81
CA TYR A 607 1.50 -32.31 -7.75
C TYR A 607 1.70 -33.77 -7.32
N ALA A 608 2.04 -33.99 -6.05
CA ALA A 608 2.28 -35.31 -5.51
C ALA A 608 1.06 -36.23 -5.65
N LYS A 609 -0.14 -35.70 -5.44
CA LYS A 609 -1.39 -36.42 -5.66
C LYS A 609 -1.56 -36.86 -7.11
N SER A 610 -1.17 -36.02 -8.08
CA SER A 610 -1.19 -36.38 -9.50
C SER A 610 -0.24 -37.54 -9.81
N VAL A 611 0.95 -37.57 -9.20
CA VAL A 611 1.95 -38.62 -9.38
C VAL A 611 1.49 -39.93 -8.75
N ILE A 612 1.01 -39.89 -7.50
CA ILE A 612 0.61 -41.08 -6.74
C ILE A 612 -0.63 -41.75 -7.35
N ASN A 613 -1.58 -40.95 -7.86
CA ASN A 613 -2.83 -41.47 -8.43
C ASN A 613 -2.76 -41.75 -9.93
N ALA A 614 -1.61 -41.54 -10.57
CA ALA A 614 -1.45 -41.79 -12.00
C ALA A 614 -1.67 -43.27 -12.34
N ALA A 615 -2.12 -43.54 -13.57
CA ALA A 615 -2.24 -44.90 -14.06
C ALA A 615 -0.88 -45.62 -14.06
N SER A 616 -0.89 -46.94 -13.85
CA SER A 616 0.33 -47.75 -13.83
C SER A 616 1.15 -47.55 -15.11
N GLY A 617 2.45 -47.30 -14.94
CA GLY A 617 3.39 -47.07 -16.05
C GLY A 617 3.56 -45.61 -16.50
N VAL A 618 2.77 -44.66 -15.97
CA VAL A 618 2.97 -43.22 -16.26
C VAL A 618 4.21 -42.69 -15.55
N TYR A 619 4.36 -43.02 -14.27
CA TYR A 619 5.56 -42.74 -13.48
C TYR A 619 6.24 -44.04 -13.09
N SER A 620 7.57 -44.03 -12.99
CA SER A 620 8.32 -45.17 -12.45
C SER A 620 8.04 -45.35 -10.96
N ASP A 621 8.10 -46.59 -10.46
CA ASP A 621 7.92 -46.87 -9.02
C ASP A 621 8.89 -46.06 -8.16
N LYS A 622 10.11 -45.83 -8.66
CA LYS A 622 11.13 -45.00 -8.01
C LYS A 622 10.71 -43.53 -7.90
N ALA A 623 10.08 -42.97 -8.93
CA ALA A 623 9.55 -41.60 -8.89
C ALA A 623 8.40 -41.47 -7.87
N VAL A 624 7.48 -42.45 -7.87
CA VAL A 624 6.38 -42.50 -6.90
C VAL A 624 6.92 -42.61 -5.47
N ASN A 625 7.93 -43.45 -5.24
CA ASN A 625 8.56 -43.60 -3.92
C ASN A 625 9.30 -42.33 -3.47
N ALA A 626 10.00 -41.63 -4.38
CA ALA A 626 10.64 -40.35 -4.08
C ALA A 626 9.61 -39.29 -3.64
N VAL A 627 8.48 -39.19 -4.33
CA VAL A 627 7.37 -38.29 -3.97
C VAL A 627 6.76 -38.65 -2.61
N LYS A 628 6.51 -39.94 -2.35
CA LYS A 628 6.01 -40.40 -1.05
C LYS A 628 6.96 -40.05 0.10
N ALA A 629 8.26 -40.30 -0.07
CA ALA A 629 9.27 -39.99 0.94
C ALA A 629 9.40 -38.47 1.17
N MET A 630 9.31 -37.67 0.09
CA MET A 630 9.28 -36.21 0.16
C MET A 630 8.09 -35.69 0.99
N LEU A 631 6.89 -36.25 0.81
CA LEU A 631 5.73 -35.86 1.61
C LEU A 631 5.87 -36.24 3.09
N ASN A 632 6.46 -37.40 3.39
CA ASN A 632 6.77 -37.77 4.77
C ASN A 632 7.78 -36.80 5.40
N TYR A 633 8.79 -36.36 4.64
CA TYR A 633 9.72 -35.32 5.06
C TYR A 633 9.02 -33.98 5.34
N GLY A 634 8.11 -33.55 4.45
CA GLY A 634 7.30 -32.34 4.65
C GLY A 634 6.44 -32.40 5.92
N THR A 635 5.74 -33.52 6.16
CA THR A 635 4.96 -33.71 7.39
C THR A 635 5.84 -33.69 8.65
N ALA A 636 7.02 -34.31 8.60
CA ALA A 636 7.94 -34.27 9.73
C ALA A 636 8.47 -32.85 9.99
N ALA A 637 8.69 -32.06 8.93
CA ALA A 637 9.09 -30.65 9.04
C ALA A 637 7.96 -29.80 9.66
N GLN A 638 6.72 -29.97 9.19
CA GLN A 638 5.53 -29.33 9.77
C GLN A 638 5.43 -29.61 11.28
N GLN A 639 5.62 -30.86 11.70
CA GLN A 639 5.58 -31.24 13.12
C GLN A 639 6.71 -30.61 13.94
N TYR A 640 7.94 -30.59 13.40
CA TYR A 640 9.10 -30.03 14.11
C TYR A 640 8.99 -28.51 14.28
N PHE A 641 8.57 -27.79 13.25
CA PHE A 641 8.43 -26.33 13.27
C PHE A 641 7.09 -25.83 13.83
N GLY A 642 6.15 -26.73 14.13
CA GLY A 642 4.80 -26.36 14.57
C GLY A 642 3.99 -25.61 13.51
N TYR A 643 4.28 -25.87 12.23
CA TYR A 643 3.71 -25.17 11.09
C TYR A 643 2.62 -26.01 10.42
N ASN A 644 1.42 -25.45 10.27
CA ASN A 644 0.28 -26.07 9.59
C ASN A 644 0.04 -27.56 9.94
N THR A 645 0.19 -27.93 11.21
CA THR A 645 0.21 -29.34 11.65
C THR A 645 -1.12 -30.07 11.49
N ASP A 646 -2.22 -29.35 11.28
CA ASP A 646 -3.55 -29.92 11.02
C ASP A 646 -3.78 -30.26 9.54
N ASN A 647 -2.89 -29.82 8.65
CA ASN A 647 -2.90 -30.14 7.22
C ASN A 647 -1.56 -30.79 6.80
N PRO A 648 -1.32 -32.06 7.19
CA PRO A 648 -0.05 -32.71 6.94
C PRO A 648 0.18 -32.96 5.44
N ALA A 649 1.41 -32.75 4.96
CA ALA A 649 1.78 -32.92 3.55
C ALA A 649 1.50 -34.34 3.03
N ASN A 650 1.76 -35.37 3.83
CA ASN A 650 1.48 -36.78 3.51
C ASN A 650 0.02 -37.22 3.74
N SER A 651 -0.93 -36.29 3.93
CA SER A 651 -2.35 -36.61 4.18
C SER A 651 -2.98 -37.50 3.10
N ILE A 652 -2.52 -37.38 1.86
CA ILE A 652 -3.00 -38.14 0.70
C ILE A 652 -2.51 -39.59 0.63
N MET A 653 -1.56 -39.99 1.48
CA MET A 653 -0.93 -41.31 1.46
C MET A 653 -1.65 -42.31 2.37
N THR A 654 -1.47 -43.61 2.09
CA THR A 654 -1.95 -44.70 2.97
C THR A 654 -1.15 -44.74 4.28
N ASP A 655 -1.69 -45.38 5.32
CA ASP A 655 -0.98 -45.50 6.60
C ASP A 655 0.30 -46.34 6.48
N ASP A 656 0.33 -47.33 5.59
CA ASP A 656 1.52 -48.11 5.28
C ASP A 656 2.62 -47.24 4.65
N ASP A 657 2.26 -46.38 3.71
CA ASP A 657 3.20 -45.46 3.05
C ASP A 657 3.70 -44.33 3.99
N LYS A 658 2.94 -44.00 5.03
CA LYS A 658 3.35 -43.02 6.05
C LYS A 658 4.33 -43.62 7.07
N ASN A 659 4.38 -44.94 7.17
CA ASN A 659 5.25 -45.61 8.12
C ASN A 659 6.71 -45.53 7.66
N MET A 660 7.59 -45.04 8.52
CA MET A 660 9.01 -44.91 8.26
C MET A 660 9.78 -45.72 9.28
N ASP A 661 10.61 -46.65 8.81
CA ASP A 661 11.50 -47.40 9.70
C ASP A 661 12.47 -46.44 10.39
N MET A 662 12.68 -46.64 11.69
CA MET A 662 13.68 -45.89 12.43
C MET A 662 15.08 -46.15 11.88
N VAL A 663 15.86 -45.09 11.74
CA VAL A 663 17.20 -45.13 11.16
C VAL A 663 18.24 -44.90 12.24
N GLY A 664 19.20 -45.81 12.35
CA GLY A 664 20.37 -45.61 13.19
C GLY A 664 21.48 -44.87 12.43
N PHE A 665 21.85 -43.67 12.87
CA PHE A 665 22.86 -42.85 12.20
C PHE A 665 24.31 -43.14 12.65
N ASN A 666 24.54 -44.22 13.41
CA ASN A 666 25.81 -44.51 14.09
C ASN A 666 27.02 -44.67 13.16
N THR A 667 26.79 -45.02 11.89
CA THR A 667 27.83 -45.21 10.87
C THR A 667 28.31 -43.91 10.22
N TYR A 668 27.56 -42.81 10.35
CA TYR A 668 27.93 -41.52 9.77
C TYR A 668 28.89 -40.78 10.71
N THR A 669 30.10 -40.52 10.24
CA THR A 669 31.16 -39.84 11.02
C THR A 669 31.64 -38.63 10.26
N GLY A 670 31.76 -37.49 10.96
CA GLY A 670 32.55 -36.37 10.49
C GLY A 670 33.98 -36.46 11.04
N LYS A 671 34.88 -35.66 10.47
CA LYS A 671 36.28 -35.61 10.89
C LYS A 671 36.77 -34.17 10.90
N LEU A 672 37.46 -33.79 11.97
CA LEU A 672 38.26 -32.57 12.01
C LEU A 672 39.73 -32.96 11.89
N VAL A 673 40.40 -32.41 10.87
CA VAL A 673 41.81 -32.66 10.57
C VAL A 673 42.59 -31.38 10.80
N ASN A 674 43.74 -31.51 11.46
CA ASN A 674 44.68 -30.41 11.71
C ASN A 674 44.02 -29.21 12.44
N ALA A 675 43.17 -29.50 13.45
CA ALA A 675 42.45 -28.49 14.22
C ALA A 675 43.35 -27.36 14.75
N ASP A 676 44.55 -27.70 15.21
CA ASP A 676 45.48 -26.73 15.80
C ASP A 676 46.47 -26.12 14.78
N SER A 677 46.34 -26.44 13.49
CA SER A 677 47.29 -25.98 12.46
C SER A 677 47.08 -24.53 12.02
N VAL A 678 45.89 -23.98 12.25
CA VAL A 678 45.51 -22.62 11.89
C VAL A 678 45.40 -21.80 13.18
N SER A 679 46.36 -20.91 13.41
CA SER A 679 46.41 -20.09 14.62
C SER A 679 45.23 -19.11 14.68
N GLY A 680 44.58 -18.97 15.84
CA GLY A 680 43.64 -17.88 16.13
C GLY A 680 42.20 -18.09 15.72
N ILE A 681 41.85 -19.27 15.20
CA ILE A 681 40.49 -19.68 14.89
C ILE A 681 40.30 -21.17 15.22
N SER A 682 39.14 -21.53 15.77
CA SER A 682 38.80 -22.92 16.11
C SER A 682 37.40 -23.26 15.64
N TYR A 683 37.18 -24.51 15.22
CA TYR A 683 35.85 -25.02 14.93
C TYR A 683 35.05 -25.18 16.24
N TYR A 684 33.85 -24.59 16.26
CA TYR A 684 32.98 -24.57 17.44
C TYR A 684 31.89 -25.65 17.36
N GLY A 685 31.25 -25.81 16.20
CA GLY A 685 30.15 -26.78 16.01
C GLY A 685 29.43 -26.57 14.70
N SER A 686 28.37 -27.35 14.44
CA SER A 686 27.56 -27.24 13.23
C SER A 686 26.08 -27.42 13.51
N SER A 687 25.24 -26.86 12.65
CA SER A 687 23.79 -27.02 12.66
C SER A 687 23.27 -27.28 11.25
N LEU A 688 22.15 -28.00 11.16
CA LEU A 688 21.37 -28.10 9.94
C LEU A 688 20.20 -27.12 10.04
N VAL A 689 20.16 -26.12 9.17
CA VAL A 689 19.08 -25.14 9.08
C VAL A 689 18.10 -25.62 8.00
N LEU A 690 16.81 -25.70 8.34
CA LEU A 690 15.74 -26.27 7.50
C LEU A 690 14.50 -25.36 7.41
N GLU A 691 14.63 -24.09 7.81
CA GLU A 691 13.50 -23.15 7.94
C GLU A 691 12.98 -22.67 6.57
N SER A 692 13.90 -22.42 5.64
CA SER A 692 13.64 -22.02 4.26
C SER A 692 14.26 -22.99 3.26
N ASP A 693 15.54 -23.32 3.47
CA ASP A 693 16.35 -24.18 2.62
C ASP A 693 17.05 -25.27 3.43
N THR A 694 17.64 -26.26 2.75
CA THR A 694 18.56 -27.22 3.37
C THR A 694 19.96 -26.64 3.42
N ILE A 695 20.36 -26.09 4.58
CA ILE A 695 21.65 -25.42 4.76
C ILE A 695 22.47 -26.12 5.84
N LEU A 696 23.72 -26.46 5.49
CA LEU A 696 24.74 -26.94 6.42
C LEU A 696 25.55 -25.76 6.95
N ARG A 697 25.26 -25.35 8.18
CA ARG A 697 25.91 -24.22 8.84
C ARG A 697 27.01 -24.70 9.79
N ASN A 698 28.20 -24.15 9.65
CA ASN A 698 29.37 -24.53 10.45
C ASN A 698 29.91 -23.29 11.16
N TYR A 699 30.09 -23.38 12.48
CA TYR A 699 30.48 -22.28 13.36
C TYR A 699 31.95 -22.37 13.74
N PHE A 700 32.58 -21.21 13.83
CA PHE A 700 33.97 -21.01 14.17
C PHE A 700 34.08 -19.91 15.22
N GLU A 701 34.93 -20.15 16.21
CA GLU A 701 35.26 -19.20 17.26
C GLU A 701 36.61 -18.56 16.96
N LEU A 702 36.68 -17.25 17.14
CA LEU A 702 37.87 -16.46 16.87
C LEU A 702 38.55 -16.09 18.19
N SER A 703 39.85 -16.32 18.31
CA SER A 703 40.60 -15.93 19.50
C SER A 703 40.77 -14.40 19.59
N ASP A 704 40.85 -13.88 20.81
CA ASP A 704 41.08 -12.45 21.07
C ASP A 704 42.30 -11.91 20.28
N GLY A 705 42.11 -10.77 19.62
CA GLY A 705 43.15 -10.09 18.84
C GLY A 705 43.31 -10.58 17.39
N TYR A 706 42.51 -11.55 16.93
CA TYR A 706 42.44 -11.94 15.53
C TYR A 706 41.24 -11.29 14.82
N SER A 707 41.33 -11.11 13.50
CA SER A 707 40.21 -10.71 12.63
C SER A 707 39.79 -11.86 11.73
N ILE A 708 38.49 -11.99 11.47
CA ILE A 708 37.94 -13.00 10.54
C ILE A 708 38.46 -12.81 9.11
N ASP A 709 38.78 -11.57 8.74
CA ASP A 709 39.31 -11.21 7.41
C ASP A 709 40.69 -11.82 7.14
N ASN A 710 41.36 -12.31 8.17
CA ASN A 710 42.64 -13.01 8.03
C ASN A 710 42.49 -14.45 7.54
N TYR A 711 41.27 -14.95 7.33
CA TYR A 711 41.01 -16.34 6.99
C TYR A 711 40.20 -16.47 5.72
N THR A 712 40.46 -17.53 4.99
CA THR A 712 39.70 -17.94 3.80
C THR A 712 39.02 -19.27 4.10
N PHE A 713 37.71 -19.30 3.89
CA PHE A 713 36.89 -20.51 3.93
C PHE A 713 36.59 -20.93 2.51
N TYR A 714 36.74 -22.21 2.20
CA TYR A 714 36.40 -22.71 0.87
C TYR A 714 36.08 -24.19 0.87
N VAL A 715 35.33 -24.60 -0.15
CA VAL A 715 35.15 -26.00 -0.54
C VAL A 715 35.85 -26.25 -1.88
N LYS A 716 36.16 -27.50 -2.19
CA LYS A 716 36.72 -27.87 -3.49
C LYS A 716 35.65 -28.53 -4.36
N ASP A 717 35.56 -28.14 -5.62
CA ASP A 717 34.75 -28.87 -6.60
C ASP A 717 35.42 -30.19 -7.03
N LYS A 718 34.77 -30.94 -7.93
CA LYS A 718 35.27 -32.24 -8.43
C LYS A 718 36.59 -32.11 -9.21
N ASP A 719 36.87 -30.93 -9.76
CA ASP A 719 38.10 -30.63 -10.50
C ASP A 719 39.22 -30.08 -9.59
N GLY A 720 38.91 -29.85 -8.31
CA GLY A 720 39.82 -29.36 -7.29
C GLY A 720 39.89 -27.83 -7.17
N ASN A 721 39.04 -27.08 -7.86
CA ASN A 721 39.00 -25.62 -7.77
C ASN A 721 38.42 -25.17 -6.43
N LYS A 722 38.96 -24.07 -5.88
CA LYS A 722 38.53 -23.50 -4.60
C LYS A 722 37.30 -22.60 -4.81
N ASN A 723 36.17 -22.97 -4.24
CA ASN A 723 34.98 -22.13 -4.15
C ASN A 723 34.99 -21.43 -2.79
N ILE A 724 35.29 -20.13 -2.79
CA ILE A 724 35.40 -19.31 -1.58
C ILE A 724 34.02 -19.04 -0.99
N ILE A 725 33.90 -19.17 0.32
CA ILE A 725 32.67 -18.91 1.07
C ILE A 725 32.92 -17.77 2.05
N ALA A 726 32.05 -16.77 2.04
CA ALA A 726 32.16 -15.63 2.94
C ALA A 726 31.62 -16.01 4.34
N PRO A 727 32.40 -15.80 5.42
CA PRO A 727 31.91 -16.00 6.78
C PRO A 727 30.98 -14.86 7.21
N GLN A 728 29.98 -15.20 8.03
CA GLN A 728 29.02 -14.27 8.63
C GLN A 728 29.13 -14.31 10.16
N LYS A 729 28.79 -13.20 10.83
CA LYS A 729 28.90 -13.08 12.29
C LYS A 729 27.56 -13.39 12.97
N THR A 730 27.57 -14.06 14.12
CA THR A 730 26.41 -14.24 14.99
C THR A 730 26.37 -13.20 16.12
N ASP A 731 25.20 -13.02 16.75
CA ASP A 731 25.03 -12.18 17.94
C ASP A 731 25.84 -12.68 19.16
N ALA A 732 26.24 -13.96 19.15
CA ALA A 732 27.02 -14.60 20.21
C ALA A 732 28.55 -14.51 19.99
N SER A 733 29.03 -13.62 19.12
CA SER A 733 30.46 -13.45 18.77
C SER A 733 31.13 -14.66 18.09
N LEU A 734 30.34 -15.59 17.53
CA LEU A 734 30.84 -16.64 16.64
C LEU A 734 30.78 -16.19 15.18
N TYR A 735 31.57 -16.83 14.33
CA TYR A 735 31.43 -16.72 12.87
C TYR A 735 30.87 -18.03 12.32
N TYR A 736 30.14 -17.98 11.22
CA TYR A 736 29.65 -19.16 10.54
C TYR A 736 29.80 -19.06 9.03
N ILE A 737 29.82 -20.21 8.38
CA ILE A 737 29.65 -20.33 6.92
C ILE A 737 28.45 -21.21 6.64
N ASP A 738 27.78 -20.93 5.53
CA ASP A 738 26.64 -21.71 5.04
C ASP A 738 27.04 -22.47 3.77
N ILE A 739 26.84 -23.78 3.80
CA ILE A 739 26.80 -24.62 2.61
C ILE A 739 25.33 -24.75 2.21
N SER A 740 24.93 -23.89 1.27
CA SER A 740 23.56 -23.81 0.77
C SER A 740 23.31 -24.77 -0.40
N ASN A 741 22.05 -24.99 -0.73
CA ASN A 741 21.61 -25.76 -1.90
C ASN A 741 22.07 -27.23 -1.89
N VAL A 742 22.10 -27.86 -0.71
CA VAL A 742 22.44 -29.28 -0.57
C VAL A 742 21.32 -30.11 -1.18
N LYS A 743 21.61 -30.82 -2.26
CA LYS A 743 20.61 -31.58 -3.03
C LYS A 743 20.08 -32.76 -2.24
N ALA A 744 18.84 -33.15 -2.52
CA ALA A 744 18.20 -34.26 -1.81
C ALA A 744 19.01 -35.56 -1.88
N TYR A 745 19.62 -35.86 -3.02
CA TYR A 745 20.46 -37.04 -3.22
C TYR A 745 21.92 -36.88 -2.76
N GLU A 746 22.31 -35.69 -2.28
CA GLU A 746 23.65 -35.40 -1.73
C GLU A 746 23.64 -35.30 -0.19
N LEU A 747 22.47 -35.44 0.45
CA LEU A 747 22.32 -35.36 1.91
C LEU A 747 23.16 -36.42 2.67
N ALA A 748 23.47 -37.54 2.01
CA ALA A 748 24.33 -38.58 2.55
C ALA A 748 25.83 -38.24 2.50
N ASP A 749 26.21 -37.29 1.65
CA ASP A 749 27.60 -36.95 1.40
C ASP A 749 28.14 -35.99 2.47
N ASN A 750 29.42 -36.17 2.81
CA ASN A 750 30.16 -35.20 3.61
C ASN A 750 30.80 -34.16 2.69
N VAL A 751 30.80 -32.91 3.12
CA VAL A 751 31.52 -31.81 2.48
C VAL A 751 32.83 -31.58 3.23
N ASN A 752 33.93 -31.43 2.47
CA ASN A 752 35.22 -31.03 3.01
C ASN A 752 35.34 -29.51 2.98
N ILE A 753 35.26 -28.89 4.15
CA ILE A 753 35.39 -27.45 4.36
C ILE A 753 36.82 -27.17 4.80
N TYR A 754 37.47 -26.26 4.10
CA TYR A 754 38.85 -25.88 4.39
C TYR A 754 38.90 -24.47 4.97
N VAL A 755 39.69 -24.30 6.02
CA VAL A 755 40.01 -23.00 6.62
C VAL A 755 41.51 -22.80 6.56
N GLN A 756 41.91 -21.66 6.01
CA GLN A 756 43.32 -21.29 5.88
C GLN A 756 43.51 -19.83 6.28
N LYS A 757 44.58 -19.52 7.00
CA LYS A 757 44.98 -18.14 7.26
C LYS A 757 45.66 -17.56 6.02
N ILE A 758 45.30 -16.35 5.64
CA ILE A 758 45.86 -15.68 4.45
C ILE A 758 47.37 -15.52 4.63
N GLY A 759 48.13 -16.00 3.64
CA GLY A 759 49.59 -15.93 3.61
C GLY A 759 50.32 -17.10 4.27
N ASP A 760 49.62 -18.03 4.93
CA ASP A 760 50.21 -19.29 5.38
C ASP A 760 50.36 -20.29 4.21
N SER A 761 51.32 -21.21 4.34
CA SER A 761 51.58 -22.27 3.36
C SER A 761 50.44 -23.30 3.29
N GLU A 762 50.31 -24.00 2.16
CA GLU A 762 49.19 -24.94 1.93
C GLU A 762 49.19 -26.18 2.84
N ASP A 763 50.25 -26.42 3.60
CA ASP A 763 50.32 -27.46 4.64
C ASP A 763 49.67 -27.03 5.97
N LYS A 764 49.38 -25.74 6.17
CA LYS A 764 48.68 -25.20 7.35
C LYS A 764 47.20 -24.95 7.07
N ILE A 765 46.46 -26.03 6.92
CA ILE A 765 45.02 -26.00 6.64
C ILE A 765 44.29 -26.85 7.68
N MET A 766 43.26 -26.26 8.28
CA MET A 766 42.24 -26.98 9.03
C MET A 766 41.19 -27.48 8.05
N MET A 767 40.83 -28.76 8.13
CA MET A 767 39.77 -29.34 7.29
C MET A 767 38.70 -29.98 8.17
N LEU A 768 37.46 -29.58 7.93
CA LEU A 768 36.26 -30.15 8.52
C LEU A 768 35.52 -30.96 7.45
N GLU A 769 35.43 -32.27 7.66
CA GLU A 769 34.58 -33.18 6.91
C GLU A 769 33.26 -33.32 7.66
N TYR A 770 32.18 -32.76 7.10
CA TYR A 770 30.88 -32.71 7.78
C TYR A 770 29.70 -32.75 6.80
N GLY A 771 28.59 -33.37 7.20
CA GLY A 771 27.40 -33.57 6.37
C GLY A 771 26.12 -33.70 7.20
N ALA A 772 24.96 -33.75 6.54
CA ALA A 772 23.66 -33.71 7.21
C ALA A 772 23.44 -34.93 8.12
N TYR A 773 23.91 -36.12 7.74
CA TYR A 773 23.79 -37.31 8.59
C TYR A 773 24.81 -37.42 9.72
N VAL A 774 25.91 -36.64 9.65
CA VAL A 774 26.77 -36.45 10.82
C VAL A 774 26.02 -35.66 11.89
N TYR A 775 25.27 -34.63 11.49
CA TYR A 775 24.36 -33.92 12.39
C TYR A 775 23.22 -34.83 12.88
N ALA A 776 22.60 -35.63 12.01
CA ALA A 776 21.56 -36.57 12.41
C ALA A 776 22.03 -37.58 13.46
N ARG A 777 23.29 -38.05 13.37
CA ARG A 777 23.90 -38.87 14.42
C ARG A 777 24.02 -38.15 15.76
N TYR A 778 24.38 -36.88 15.75
CA TYR A 778 24.44 -36.08 16.97
C TYR A 778 23.05 -35.97 17.61
N VAL A 779 22.03 -35.67 16.79
CA VAL A 779 20.62 -35.64 17.22
C VAL A 779 20.19 -36.97 17.83
N ASP A 780 20.44 -38.08 17.13
CA ASP A 780 20.01 -39.42 17.55
C ASP A 780 20.63 -39.82 18.91
N LYS A 781 21.93 -39.57 19.07
CA LYS A 781 22.71 -40.00 20.23
C LYS A 781 22.60 -39.08 21.45
N TYR A 782 22.49 -37.77 21.26
CA TYR A 782 22.68 -36.80 22.34
C TYR A 782 21.47 -35.92 22.63
N LEU A 783 20.51 -35.80 21.70
CA LEU A 783 19.34 -34.97 21.90
C LEU A 783 18.11 -35.81 22.24
N ASP A 784 17.33 -35.34 23.21
CA ASP A 784 16.03 -35.91 23.56
C ASP A 784 14.90 -35.10 22.89
N ASN A 785 14.88 -35.10 21.56
CA ASN A 785 13.86 -34.41 20.76
C ASN A 785 13.28 -35.36 19.70
N ILE A 786 12.10 -35.91 19.99
CA ILE A 786 11.43 -36.89 19.13
C ILE A 786 11.06 -36.30 17.77
N ALA A 787 10.53 -35.06 17.73
CA ALA A 787 10.15 -34.42 16.48
C ALA A 787 11.36 -34.21 15.56
N LEU A 788 12.49 -33.80 16.12
CA LEU A 788 13.75 -33.66 15.36
C LEU A 788 14.30 -35.01 14.90
N LYS A 789 14.23 -36.07 15.73
CA LYS A 789 14.62 -37.43 15.31
C LYS A 789 13.74 -37.96 14.17
N ASN A 790 12.45 -37.70 14.23
CA ASN A 790 11.51 -38.05 13.15
C ASN A 790 11.83 -37.26 11.87
N LEU A 791 12.16 -35.97 11.98
CA LEU A 791 12.59 -35.14 10.86
C LEU A 791 13.87 -35.70 10.20
N MET A 792 14.87 -36.06 10.99
CA MET A 792 16.11 -36.68 10.47
C MET A 792 15.84 -38.02 9.80
N THR A 793 14.96 -38.84 10.39
CA THR A 793 14.54 -40.13 9.82
C THR A 793 13.82 -39.94 8.48
N ALA A 794 12.90 -38.99 8.39
CA ALA A 794 12.16 -38.70 7.17
C ALA A 794 13.08 -38.15 6.07
N MET A 795 14.00 -37.27 6.43
CA MET A 795 15.03 -36.73 5.53
C MET A 795 15.94 -37.85 4.98
N TYR A 796 16.28 -38.85 5.80
CA TYR A 796 17.02 -40.03 5.36
C TYR A 796 16.29 -40.84 4.28
N HIS A 797 15.02 -41.16 4.53
CA HIS A 797 14.19 -41.89 3.56
C HIS A 797 14.00 -41.10 2.27
N TYR A 798 13.83 -39.77 2.38
CA TYR A 798 13.74 -38.88 1.23
C TYR A 798 15.01 -38.90 0.38
N CYS A 799 16.19 -38.78 0.99
CA CYS A 799 17.48 -38.85 0.28
C CYS A 799 17.67 -40.18 -0.46
N ASN A 800 17.38 -41.30 0.19
CA ASN A 800 17.54 -42.61 -0.43
C ASN A 800 16.62 -42.77 -1.65
N ALA A 801 15.35 -42.40 -1.50
CA ALA A 801 14.39 -42.47 -2.59
C ALA A 801 14.77 -41.51 -3.74
N ALA A 802 15.24 -40.29 -3.42
CA ALA A 802 15.74 -39.34 -4.41
C ALA A 802 17.00 -39.86 -5.14
N THR A 803 17.91 -40.53 -4.43
CA THR A 803 19.12 -41.13 -5.01
C THR A 803 18.78 -42.29 -5.95
N GLU A 804 17.84 -43.15 -5.58
CA GLU A 804 17.38 -44.24 -6.45
C GLU A 804 16.72 -43.73 -7.73
N TYR A 805 15.98 -42.62 -7.62
CA TYR A 805 15.36 -41.93 -8.75
C TYR A 805 16.40 -41.24 -9.64
N ALA A 806 17.39 -40.55 -9.06
CA ALA A 806 18.43 -39.85 -9.81
C ALA A 806 19.29 -40.81 -10.66
N ASN A 807 19.58 -42.02 -10.18
CA ASN A 807 20.34 -43.06 -10.90
C ASN A 807 19.61 -43.66 -12.14
N ILE A 808 18.47 -43.10 -12.55
CA ILE A 808 17.73 -43.49 -13.77
C ILE A 808 18.22 -42.68 -15.00
N TYR A 809 18.85 -41.53 -14.77
CA TYR A 809 19.43 -40.64 -15.79
C TYR A 809 20.96 -40.63 -15.68
#